data_AF-A0AAV9H1K5-F1
#
_entry.id   AF-A0AAV9H1K5-F1
#
_cell.length_a   1.000
_cell.length_b   1.000
_cell.length_c   1.000
_cell.angle_alpha   90.00
_cell.angle_beta   90.00
_cell.angle_gamma   90.00
#
_symmetry.space_group_name_H-M   'P 1'
#
loop_
_entity.id
_entity.type
_entity.pdbx_description
1 polymer ?
#
loop_
_entity_poly.entity_id
_entity_poly.type
_entity_poly.pdbx_seq_one_letter_code
_entity_poly.pdbx_strand_id
1 'polypeptide(L)'
;MMSNKPLPNHADLQPYNYAVAGHDGTLCDPDGELFIKPCTQQEIEFYETAFKDHAAFADLMPVYLGTLSLNDVTDVQSINEQLPGVADHMSAHMKEEAVHMAHDVAAKAAAEAAAEPQENDNIRWRPNKNRKIATNKSVVLENAAYGFTRPNILDAKLGKRLWADDAPLEKRKRFDEISKATTNGSHGFRIAGMRVYKGSENPAELDQEGYKVYDKDYGRLTVNRDNIVTEMKRFIFNPAAGIDEDLGKIIAGAFLEDLKRVERVLASEESRMYSASLLFTFEGDGEVLRAAIEQTMPSTTSSQGDKEKNGQTAAASKPKGADIPGLSTSRVDSAIVLDDDGEMLAVDEEMEDDDEMSNLPRIYSLKLIDFAHASWVPGQGPDENNLFGPVASDNKTITLQPYWEWRFSVTRNASVTVRLLSGTADRDGTELALNRAYKFSNTKSYIYTLQGCTLEIKGSCESRVAEYPKPEESPLLTYVNMHFALQDERKKAETTPGAQVQGPRVMICGRAGSGKTSLARKLVGWATRMGSQPLMANLDPNEGLLSLPGTLSAAVYGTLMDVEEPAGGFGIGSTPSSGPGAVPVKVPVVYYYGREKVEDDVPHWRDLTRKLASSVRAKLNKDKDVRASGAVIDAPSLGDGKEGLDLLAFAINEFSANIIIVLGSPQMGEDLQRRLAEEKTALGEPIIVVPLEASDGVAERDDQFMRATRDAAIKEFFFGDAKRTLSPSTQSIGFDDVAIFKAPDESEAYEGQPVLEAAEISAEMSHWTLAVMNASVNDPPETIRQAPVIGFIAIADVDEDRRRLKVLSPTSGRLGNQPLVWGRWPEPYINLLG
;
A
#
# COMPACT_ATOMS: atom_id res chain seq x y z
N MET A 1 4.32 36.09 -14.50
CA MET A 1 3.23 36.71 -13.72
C MET A 1 2.19 37.30 -14.65
N MET A 2 0.92 36.88 -14.58
CA MET A 2 -0.17 37.59 -15.28
C MET A 2 -0.36 38.99 -14.65
N SER A 3 -0.62 39.95 -15.53
CA SER A 3 -0.60 41.39 -15.26
C SER A 3 -1.53 41.84 -14.14
N ASN A 4 -1.21 42.99 -13.53
CA ASN A 4 -2.02 43.80 -12.60
C ASN A 4 -3.35 44.31 -13.21
N LYS A 5 -4.07 43.46 -13.95
CA LYS A 5 -5.34 43.79 -14.62
C LYS A 5 -6.43 43.87 -13.55
N PRO A 6 -7.18 44.99 -13.45
CA PRO A 6 -8.31 45.07 -12.53
C PRO A 6 -9.38 44.04 -12.91
N LEU A 7 -10.05 43.45 -11.92
CA LEU A 7 -11.14 42.50 -12.14
C LEU A 7 -12.25 43.15 -13.01
N PRO A 8 -12.81 42.44 -14.01
CA PRO A 8 -13.81 42.99 -14.93
C PRO A 8 -15.14 43.31 -14.22
N ASN A 9 -15.85 44.33 -14.71
CA ASN A 9 -17.22 44.61 -14.25
C ASN A 9 -18.22 43.68 -14.92
N HIS A 10 -19.39 43.49 -14.31
CA HIS A 10 -20.44 42.61 -14.86
C HIS A 10 -20.83 42.94 -16.31
N ALA A 11 -20.91 44.23 -16.64
CA ALA A 11 -21.29 44.70 -17.97
C ALA A 11 -20.29 44.32 -19.08
N ASP A 12 -19.06 43.98 -18.71
CA ASP A 12 -17.99 43.62 -19.65
C ASP A 12 -17.92 42.10 -19.89
N LEU A 13 -18.71 41.30 -19.17
CA LEU A 13 -18.67 39.84 -19.25
C LEU A 13 -19.50 39.31 -20.41
N GLN A 14 -19.02 38.25 -21.05
CA GLN A 14 -19.70 37.54 -22.13
C GLN A 14 -19.90 36.05 -21.79
N PRO A 15 -20.86 35.35 -22.41
CA PRO A 15 -21.06 33.92 -22.20
C PRO A 15 -19.83 33.09 -22.57
N TYR A 16 -19.41 32.18 -21.69
CA TYR A 16 -18.30 31.27 -21.97
C TYR A 16 -18.80 30.02 -22.73
N ASN A 17 -18.37 29.87 -23.98
CA ASN A 17 -18.89 28.86 -24.91
C ASN A 17 -18.06 27.56 -25.00
N TYR A 18 -16.96 27.44 -24.23
CA TYR A 18 -16.09 26.25 -24.27
C TYR A 18 -16.34 25.25 -23.14
N ALA A 19 -17.36 25.48 -22.29
CA ALA A 19 -17.73 24.55 -21.24
C ALA A 19 -18.30 23.24 -21.82
N VAL A 20 -17.61 22.12 -21.58
CA VAL A 20 -18.03 20.78 -22.05
C VAL A 20 -18.96 20.06 -21.08
N ALA A 21 -19.02 20.53 -19.83
CA ALA A 21 -19.88 20.05 -18.76
C ALA A 21 -20.06 21.16 -17.69
N GLY A 22 -20.97 20.95 -16.72
CA GLY A 22 -21.19 21.87 -15.60
C GLY A 22 -22.57 22.54 -15.58
N HIS A 23 -22.67 23.63 -14.80
CA HIS A 23 -23.87 24.43 -14.62
C HIS A 23 -23.94 25.58 -15.64
N ASP A 24 -25.14 25.84 -16.17
CA ASP A 24 -25.36 26.94 -17.12
C ASP A 24 -25.14 28.30 -16.44
N GLY A 25 -24.56 29.27 -17.17
CA GLY A 25 -24.34 30.64 -16.69
C GLY A 25 -22.88 31.02 -16.42
N THR A 26 -21.91 30.23 -16.88
CA THR A 26 -20.49 30.60 -16.85
C THR A 26 -20.19 31.74 -17.83
N LEU A 27 -19.37 32.69 -17.40
CA LEU A 27 -18.99 33.87 -18.17
C LEU A 27 -17.47 33.90 -18.36
N CYS A 28 -17.00 34.70 -19.30
CA CYS A 28 -15.59 35.08 -19.41
C CYS A 28 -15.47 36.58 -19.67
N ASP A 29 -14.26 37.11 -19.49
CA ASP A 29 -13.96 38.47 -19.92
C ASP A 29 -13.89 38.56 -21.47
N PRO A 30 -13.84 39.78 -22.04
CA PRO A 30 -13.78 39.99 -23.49
C PRO A 30 -12.59 39.30 -24.16
N ASP A 31 -11.46 39.25 -23.47
CA ASP A 31 -10.22 38.65 -23.98
C ASP A 31 -10.20 37.12 -23.81
N GLY A 32 -11.12 36.56 -23.01
CA GLY A 32 -11.21 35.13 -22.73
C GLY A 32 -10.12 34.60 -21.79
N GLU A 33 -9.38 35.48 -21.12
CA GLU A 33 -8.31 35.18 -20.17
C GLU A 33 -8.87 34.69 -18.82
N LEU A 34 -10.03 35.22 -18.42
CA LEU A 34 -10.67 34.97 -17.14
C LEU A 34 -11.93 34.13 -17.32
N PHE A 35 -12.11 33.17 -16.42
CA PHE A 35 -13.30 32.34 -16.30
C PHE A 35 -14.08 32.72 -15.04
N ILE A 36 -15.32 33.13 -15.21
CA ILE A 36 -16.21 33.58 -14.14
C ILE A 36 -17.29 32.53 -13.92
N LYS A 37 -17.26 31.91 -12.74
CA LYS A 37 -18.18 30.81 -12.38
C LYS A 37 -19.12 31.24 -11.26
N PRO A 38 -20.43 31.33 -11.52
CA PRO A 38 -21.43 31.46 -10.44
C PRO A 38 -21.31 30.30 -9.46
N CYS A 39 -21.22 30.60 -8.17
CA CYS A 39 -20.93 29.61 -7.14
C CYS A 39 -21.61 29.94 -5.79
N THR A 40 -21.55 29.00 -4.86
CA THR A 40 -22.03 29.19 -3.49
C THR A 40 -20.94 29.84 -2.63
N GLN A 41 -21.34 30.40 -1.48
CA GLN A 41 -20.37 30.93 -0.50
C GLN A 41 -19.40 29.85 -0.01
N GLN A 42 -19.87 28.61 0.14
CA GLN A 42 -19.04 27.46 0.52
C GLN A 42 -17.92 27.18 -0.49
N GLU A 43 -18.20 27.29 -1.80
CA GLU A 43 -17.19 27.07 -2.84
C GLU A 43 -16.12 28.17 -2.79
N ILE A 44 -16.51 29.43 -2.55
CA ILE A 44 -15.57 30.56 -2.39
C ILE A 44 -14.63 30.32 -1.21
N GLU A 45 -15.17 29.92 -0.05
CA GLU A 45 -14.38 29.62 1.15
C GLU A 45 -13.40 28.47 0.91
N PHE A 46 -13.78 27.47 0.12
CA PHE A 46 -12.90 26.37 -0.24
C PHE A 46 -11.70 26.87 -1.08
N TYR A 47 -11.94 27.72 -2.09
CA TYR A 47 -10.88 28.35 -2.89
C TYR A 47 -9.96 29.21 -2.01
N GLU A 48 -10.51 30.10 -1.18
CA GLU A 48 -9.72 30.97 -0.31
C GLU A 48 -8.84 30.18 0.67
N THR A 49 -9.39 29.11 1.25
CA THR A 49 -8.64 28.24 2.18
C THR A 49 -7.56 27.46 1.44
N ALA A 50 -7.85 26.95 0.24
CA ALA A 50 -6.87 26.21 -0.56
C ALA A 50 -5.61 27.06 -0.83
N PHE A 51 -5.78 28.28 -1.35
CA PHE A 51 -4.67 29.17 -1.70
C PHE A 51 -3.94 29.74 -0.48
N LYS A 52 -4.58 29.76 0.69
CA LYS A 52 -3.98 30.29 1.91
C LYS A 52 -3.21 29.23 2.71
N ASP A 53 -3.80 28.06 2.89
CA ASP A 53 -3.34 27.06 3.85
C ASP A 53 -2.86 25.75 3.17
N HIS A 54 -3.17 25.51 1.89
CA HIS A 54 -2.88 24.27 1.16
C HIS A 54 -2.19 24.52 -0.20
N ALA A 55 -0.99 25.09 -0.19
CA ALA A 55 -0.28 25.52 -1.40
C ALA A 55 -0.14 24.42 -2.47
N ALA A 56 0.23 23.20 -2.08
CA ALA A 56 0.39 22.08 -3.02
C ALA A 56 -0.93 21.67 -3.69
N PHE A 57 -2.06 21.81 -2.97
CA PHE A 57 -3.40 21.56 -3.53
C PHE A 57 -3.84 22.71 -4.43
N ALA A 58 -3.57 23.96 -4.04
CA ALA A 58 -3.90 25.15 -4.83
C ALA A 58 -3.25 25.13 -6.21
N ASP A 59 -2.02 24.60 -6.32
CA ASP A 59 -1.33 24.44 -7.61
C ASP A 59 -2.08 23.54 -8.61
N LEU A 60 -2.87 22.59 -8.10
CA LEU A 60 -3.70 21.70 -8.93
C LEU A 60 -4.94 22.41 -9.45
N MET A 61 -5.32 23.57 -8.90
CA MET A 61 -6.52 24.31 -9.25
C MET A 61 -6.22 25.41 -10.28
N PRO A 62 -7.22 25.88 -11.04
CA PRO A 62 -7.09 27.14 -11.76
C PRO A 62 -6.78 28.28 -10.77
N VAL A 63 -5.92 29.21 -11.16
CA VAL A 63 -5.52 30.32 -10.28
C VAL A 63 -6.75 31.12 -9.88
N TYR A 64 -6.97 31.24 -8.58
CA TYR A 64 -8.07 32.00 -8.00
C TYR A 64 -7.68 33.47 -7.87
N LEU A 65 -8.42 34.34 -8.55
CA LEU A 65 -8.12 35.77 -8.66
C LEU A 65 -9.06 36.64 -7.82
N GLY A 66 -10.11 36.05 -7.23
CA GLY A 66 -11.04 36.72 -6.33
C GLY A 66 -12.50 36.39 -6.62
N THR A 67 -13.41 37.23 -6.12
CA THR A 67 -14.86 37.07 -6.29
C THR A 67 -15.50 38.29 -6.96
N LEU A 68 -16.61 38.05 -7.64
CA LEU A 68 -17.51 39.08 -8.19
C LEU A 68 -18.91 38.91 -7.63
N SER A 69 -19.58 40.04 -7.37
CA SER A 69 -21.02 40.08 -7.09
C SER A 69 -21.77 40.51 -8.35
N LEU A 70 -22.48 39.58 -8.97
CA LEU A 70 -23.33 39.79 -10.14
C LEU A 70 -24.70 40.35 -9.68
N ASN A 71 -24.75 41.61 -9.25
CA ASN A 71 -26.01 42.26 -8.90
C ASN A 71 -26.68 42.84 -10.16
N ASP A 72 -27.51 42.04 -10.85
CA ASP A 72 -28.42 42.54 -11.89
C ASP A 72 -29.75 43.01 -11.31
N VAL A 73 -29.76 44.18 -10.68
CA VAL A 73 -30.99 45.01 -10.61
C VAL A 73 -30.57 46.49 -10.56
N THR A 74 -30.02 47.04 -11.65
CA THR A 74 -29.69 48.47 -11.68
C THR A 74 -30.20 49.24 -12.87
N ASP A 75 -31.11 48.70 -13.69
CA ASP A 75 -31.70 49.58 -14.70
C ASP A 75 -33.17 49.36 -15.06
N VAL A 76 -33.86 50.50 -15.14
CA VAL A 76 -35.28 50.67 -15.46
C VAL A 76 -35.60 50.09 -16.85
N GLN A 77 -34.59 49.92 -17.69
CA GLN A 77 -34.68 49.31 -19.02
C GLN A 77 -35.06 47.81 -19.00
N SER A 78 -34.60 47.05 -18.00
CA SER A 78 -34.85 45.60 -17.91
C SER A 78 -36.33 45.25 -17.59
N ILE A 79 -37.05 46.15 -16.90
CA ILE A 79 -38.48 46.01 -16.61
C ILE A 79 -39.32 46.25 -17.89
N ASN A 80 -38.84 47.11 -18.79
CA ASN A 80 -39.53 47.41 -20.05
C ASN A 80 -39.54 46.22 -21.03
N GLU A 81 -38.51 45.36 -21.00
CA GLU A 81 -38.39 44.22 -21.91
C GLU A 81 -39.26 43.02 -21.52
N GLN A 82 -39.57 42.84 -20.24
CA GLN A 82 -40.32 41.67 -19.75
C GLN A 82 -41.84 41.86 -19.70
N LEU A 83 -42.34 43.10 -19.73
CA LEU A 83 -43.78 43.43 -19.74
C LEU A 83 -44.10 44.56 -20.74
N PRO A 84 -44.11 44.28 -22.06
CA PRO A 84 -44.44 45.26 -23.07
C PRO A 84 -45.95 45.57 -23.02
N GLY A 85 -46.33 46.52 -22.18
CA GLY A 85 -47.73 46.99 -22.07
C GLY A 85 -48.12 47.57 -20.72
N VAL A 86 -47.36 47.35 -19.65
CA VAL A 86 -47.67 47.90 -18.30
C VAL A 86 -46.77 49.08 -17.94
N ALA A 87 -45.59 49.17 -18.56
CA ALA A 87 -44.55 50.11 -18.16
C ALA A 87 -44.82 51.58 -18.55
N ASP A 88 -45.73 51.85 -19.50
CA ASP A 88 -46.11 53.22 -19.90
C ASP A 88 -47.09 53.89 -18.92
N HIS A 89 -47.61 53.16 -17.93
CA HIS A 89 -48.61 53.66 -16.98
C HIS A 89 -48.12 53.70 -15.52
N MET A 90 -46.86 53.35 -15.25
CA MET A 90 -46.27 53.42 -13.90
C MET A 90 -45.43 54.68 -13.73
N SER A 91 -45.62 55.41 -12.64
CA SER A 91 -44.77 56.55 -12.28
C SER A 91 -43.35 56.06 -11.93
N ALA A 92 -42.34 56.92 -12.12
CA ALA A 92 -40.94 56.60 -11.81
C ALA A 92 -40.76 56.08 -10.37
N HIS A 93 -41.49 56.66 -9.42
CA HIS A 93 -41.50 56.25 -8.02
C HIS A 93 -42.01 54.81 -7.80
N MET A 94 -43.03 54.36 -8.54
CA MET A 94 -43.53 52.98 -8.42
C MET A 94 -42.59 51.96 -9.07
N LYS A 95 -41.78 52.38 -10.06
CA LYS A 95 -40.73 51.54 -10.64
C LYS A 95 -39.57 51.40 -9.65
N GLU A 96 -39.18 52.47 -8.96
CA GLU A 96 -38.18 52.43 -7.88
C GLU A 96 -38.64 51.59 -6.67
N GLU A 97 -39.91 51.70 -6.24
CA GLU A 97 -40.45 50.86 -5.16
C GLU A 97 -40.54 49.37 -5.54
N ALA A 98 -40.88 49.06 -6.79
CA ALA A 98 -40.91 47.67 -7.28
C ALA A 98 -39.50 47.05 -7.30
N VAL A 99 -38.49 47.84 -7.65
CA VAL A 99 -37.07 47.45 -7.58
C VAL A 99 -36.66 47.22 -6.12
N HIS A 100 -37.04 48.12 -5.20
CA HIS A 100 -36.74 47.96 -3.78
C HIS A 100 -37.41 46.71 -3.16
N MET A 101 -38.67 46.43 -3.51
CA MET A 101 -39.36 45.21 -3.09
C MET A 101 -38.73 43.94 -3.68
N ALA A 102 -38.27 43.97 -4.92
CA ALA A 102 -37.57 42.85 -5.53
C ALA A 102 -36.22 42.57 -4.85
N HIS A 103 -35.49 43.63 -4.45
CA HIS A 103 -34.27 43.52 -3.64
C HIS A 103 -34.53 42.87 -2.28
N ASP A 104 -35.59 43.28 -1.56
CA ASP A 104 -35.92 42.72 -0.25
C ASP A 104 -36.36 41.25 -0.33
N VAL A 105 -37.07 40.86 -1.39
CA VAL A 105 -37.52 39.48 -1.61
C VAL A 105 -36.34 38.58 -2.01
N ALA A 106 -35.43 39.05 -2.86
CA ALA A 106 -34.23 38.29 -3.24
C ALA A 106 -33.25 38.15 -2.06
N ALA A 107 -33.07 39.21 -1.26
CA ALA A 107 -32.26 39.15 -0.04
C ALA A 107 -32.84 38.20 1.01
N LYS A 108 -34.18 38.17 1.17
CA LYS A 108 -34.85 37.19 2.05
C LYS A 108 -34.72 35.76 1.55
N ALA A 109 -34.89 35.52 0.25
CA ALA A 109 -34.74 34.18 -0.33
C ALA A 109 -33.29 33.66 -0.21
N ALA A 110 -32.29 34.54 -0.34
CA ALA A 110 -30.89 34.21 -0.12
C ALA A 110 -30.58 33.93 1.37
N ALA A 111 -31.20 34.67 2.29
CA ALA A 111 -31.06 34.43 3.73
C ALA A 111 -31.76 33.14 4.20
N GLU A 112 -32.93 32.79 3.62
CA GLU A 112 -33.62 31.52 3.90
C GLU A 112 -32.88 30.30 3.32
N ALA A 113 -32.14 30.47 2.22
CA ALA A 113 -31.30 29.41 1.64
C ALA A 113 -30.00 29.17 2.43
N ALA A 114 -29.60 30.09 3.32
CA ALA A 114 -28.39 30.01 4.14
C ALA A 114 -28.65 29.48 5.57
N ALA A 115 -29.91 29.14 5.92
CA ALA A 115 -30.23 28.50 7.20
C ALA A 115 -29.94 26.98 7.14
N GLU A 116 -29.29 26.45 8.18
CA GLU A 116 -28.94 25.03 8.31
C GLU A 116 -30.14 24.09 8.06
N PRO A 117 -30.00 23.06 7.20
CA PRO A 117 -31.07 22.09 7.01
C PRO A 117 -31.17 21.17 8.23
N GLN A 118 -32.32 21.20 8.91
CA GLN A 118 -32.71 20.12 9.82
C GLN A 118 -32.93 18.83 9.01
N GLU A 119 -32.39 17.70 9.49
CA GLU A 119 -32.66 16.35 8.98
C GLU A 119 -34.18 16.09 8.95
N ASN A 120 -34.80 16.30 7.78
CA ASN A 120 -36.19 15.95 7.53
C ASN A 120 -36.24 15.06 6.29
N ASP A 121 -36.33 13.75 6.53
CA ASP A 121 -36.30 12.66 5.53
C ASP A 121 -37.46 12.66 4.50
N ASN A 122 -38.36 13.65 4.53
CA ASN A 122 -39.58 13.69 3.70
C ASN A 122 -39.67 14.86 2.71
N ILE A 123 -38.57 15.56 2.42
CA ILE A 123 -38.58 16.66 1.45
C ILE A 123 -38.46 16.13 0.01
N ARG A 124 -39.49 16.36 -0.81
CA ARG A 124 -39.52 16.04 -2.25
C ARG A 124 -38.52 16.93 -2.99
N TRP A 125 -37.41 16.34 -3.47
CA TRP A 125 -36.35 17.05 -4.19
C TRP A 125 -36.81 17.37 -5.63
N ARG A 126 -36.77 18.65 -6.01
CA ARG A 126 -37.08 19.09 -7.38
C ARG A 126 -35.78 19.46 -8.11
N PRO A 127 -35.39 18.74 -9.17
CA PRO A 127 -34.24 19.11 -9.98
C PRO A 127 -34.44 20.50 -10.60
N ASN A 128 -33.44 21.36 -10.52
CA ASN A 128 -33.46 22.64 -11.20
C ASN A 128 -33.43 22.40 -12.73
N LYS A 129 -34.54 22.72 -13.42
CA LYS A 129 -34.71 22.46 -14.85
C LYS A 129 -33.77 23.31 -15.73
N ASN A 130 -33.33 24.47 -15.23
CA ASN A 130 -32.54 25.44 -16.00
C ASN A 130 -31.04 25.40 -15.66
N ARG A 131 -30.59 24.48 -14.79
CA ARG A 131 -29.20 24.27 -14.33
C ARG A 131 -28.46 25.48 -13.74
N LYS A 132 -28.98 26.70 -13.81
CA LYS A 132 -28.42 27.92 -13.20
C LYS A 132 -28.39 27.80 -11.68
N ILE A 133 -27.27 28.15 -11.06
CA ILE A 133 -27.17 28.29 -9.61
C ILE A 133 -27.85 29.62 -9.23
N ALA A 134 -28.77 29.59 -8.27
CA ALA A 134 -29.43 30.79 -7.77
C ALA A 134 -28.49 31.51 -6.78
N THR A 135 -27.56 32.29 -7.32
CA THR A 135 -26.53 33.02 -6.58
C THR A 135 -26.24 34.35 -7.27
N ASN A 136 -25.87 35.37 -6.50
CA ASN A 136 -25.31 36.62 -7.02
C ASN A 136 -23.79 36.68 -6.84
N LYS A 137 -23.14 35.58 -6.45
CA LYS A 137 -21.69 35.51 -6.25
C LYS A 137 -21.04 34.59 -7.27
N SER A 138 -19.85 34.98 -7.72
CA SER A 138 -19.02 34.21 -8.65
C SER A 138 -17.56 34.22 -8.21
N VAL A 139 -16.86 33.12 -8.46
CA VAL A 139 -15.38 33.09 -8.40
C VAL A 139 -14.82 33.53 -9.76
N VAL A 140 -13.69 34.23 -9.73
CA VAL A 140 -12.90 34.60 -10.90
C VAL A 140 -11.66 33.73 -10.92
N LEU A 141 -11.50 32.95 -11.99
CA LEU A 141 -10.45 31.97 -12.17
C LEU A 141 -9.67 32.28 -13.45
N GLU A 142 -8.40 31.88 -13.54
CA GLU A 142 -7.71 31.76 -14.82
C GLU A 142 -8.47 30.78 -15.72
N ASN A 143 -8.69 31.14 -16.99
CA ASN A 143 -9.27 30.23 -17.97
C ASN A 143 -8.21 29.21 -18.43
N ALA A 144 -8.37 27.94 -18.04
CA ALA A 144 -7.44 26.86 -18.40
C ALA A 144 -7.31 26.59 -19.92
N ALA A 145 -8.24 27.09 -20.74
CA ALA A 145 -8.18 27.00 -22.20
C ALA A 145 -7.57 28.24 -22.87
N TYR A 146 -7.24 29.28 -22.10
CA TYR A 146 -6.58 30.48 -22.61
C TYR A 146 -5.12 30.17 -23.02
N GLY A 147 -4.68 30.79 -24.11
CA GLY A 147 -3.33 30.58 -24.67
C GLY A 147 -3.22 29.44 -25.68
N PHE A 148 -4.23 28.57 -25.80
CA PHE A 148 -4.30 27.52 -26.83
C PHE A 148 -4.95 28.06 -28.11
N THR A 149 -4.46 27.60 -29.26
CA THR A 149 -5.04 27.94 -30.57
C THR A 149 -6.29 27.08 -30.84
N ARG A 150 -6.21 25.77 -30.63
CA ARG A 150 -7.34 24.83 -30.77
C ARG A 150 -7.48 23.92 -29.54
N PRO A 151 -7.93 24.43 -28.38
CA PRO A 151 -7.98 23.64 -27.15
C PRO A 151 -8.94 22.45 -27.27
N ASN A 152 -8.39 21.23 -27.14
CA ASN A 152 -9.16 20.03 -26.84
C ASN A 152 -9.40 19.97 -25.33
N ILE A 153 -10.64 19.77 -24.91
CA ILE A 153 -11.03 19.83 -23.48
C ILE A 153 -11.79 18.56 -23.09
N LEU A 154 -11.43 17.93 -21.96
CA LEU A 154 -12.15 16.80 -21.37
C LEU A 154 -12.37 17.02 -19.88
N ASP A 155 -13.64 16.96 -19.44
CA ASP A 155 -14.03 16.94 -18.04
C ASP A 155 -14.20 15.48 -17.58
N ALA A 156 -13.33 15.05 -16.67
CA ALA A 156 -13.39 13.75 -16.01
C ALA A 156 -13.91 13.91 -14.58
N LYS A 157 -15.18 13.54 -14.36
CA LYS A 157 -15.86 13.68 -13.07
C LYS A 157 -15.49 12.55 -12.13
N LEU A 158 -14.87 12.90 -11.01
CA LEU A 158 -14.32 12.01 -10.00
C LEU A 158 -15.36 11.53 -8.99
N GLY A 159 -15.01 10.45 -8.30
CA GLY A 159 -15.80 9.83 -7.25
C GLY A 159 -16.75 8.75 -7.75
N LYS A 160 -16.91 7.67 -6.96
CA LYS A 160 -18.07 6.77 -7.14
C LYS A 160 -19.28 7.26 -6.32
N ARG A 161 -19.04 8.00 -5.24
CA ARG A 161 -20.08 8.74 -4.53
C ARG A 161 -20.09 10.17 -5.06
N LEU A 162 -21.25 10.58 -5.60
CA LEU A 162 -21.42 11.86 -6.31
C LEU A 162 -22.25 12.88 -5.52
N TRP A 163 -22.60 12.57 -4.28
CA TRP A 163 -23.49 13.37 -3.43
C TRP A 163 -22.87 13.62 -2.05
N ALA A 164 -23.00 14.85 -1.56
CA ALA A 164 -22.53 15.28 -0.24
C ALA A 164 -23.36 14.73 0.92
N ASP A 165 -22.81 14.75 2.14
CA ASP A 165 -23.40 14.11 3.33
C ASP A 165 -24.79 14.67 3.73
N ASP A 166 -25.08 15.90 3.35
CA ASP A 166 -26.35 16.61 3.57
C ASP A 166 -27.37 16.41 2.44
N ALA A 167 -27.03 15.68 1.37
CA ALA A 167 -27.90 15.55 0.20
C ALA A 167 -29.24 14.86 0.54
N PRO A 168 -30.41 15.32 0.02
CA PRO A 168 -31.68 14.63 0.24
C PRO A 168 -31.71 13.20 -0.31
N LEU A 169 -32.48 12.30 0.31
CA LEU A 169 -32.50 10.87 -0.01
C LEU A 169 -32.85 10.57 -1.49
N GLU A 170 -33.76 11.33 -2.09
CA GLU A 170 -34.07 11.23 -3.53
C GLU A 170 -32.86 11.61 -4.42
N LYS A 171 -32.09 12.63 -4.03
CA LYS A 171 -30.85 13.04 -4.72
C LYS A 171 -29.81 11.91 -4.59
N ARG A 172 -29.62 11.34 -3.40
CA ARG A 172 -28.70 10.21 -3.17
C ARG A 172 -29.02 9.02 -4.07
N LYS A 173 -30.27 8.52 -4.04
CA LYS A 173 -30.73 7.40 -4.89
C LYS A 173 -30.46 7.62 -6.36
N ARG A 174 -30.78 8.81 -6.89
CA ARG A 174 -30.54 9.15 -8.29
C ARG A 174 -29.06 9.13 -8.65
N PHE A 175 -28.21 9.70 -7.81
CA PHE A 175 -26.77 9.75 -8.08
C PHE A 175 -26.10 8.39 -7.88
N ASP A 176 -26.62 7.53 -7.00
CA ASP A 176 -26.20 6.12 -6.89
C ASP A 176 -26.56 5.32 -8.14
N GLU A 177 -27.75 5.51 -8.70
CA GLU A 177 -28.15 4.90 -9.98
C GLU A 177 -27.25 5.35 -11.12
N ILE A 178 -26.95 6.66 -11.19
CA ILE A 178 -26.00 7.19 -12.19
C ILE A 178 -24.63 6.56 -11.99
N SER A 179 -24.11 6.52 -10.76
CA SER A 179 -22.79 5.93 -10.48
C SER A 179 -22.73 4.46 -10.90
N LYS A 180 -23.77 3.68 -10.60
CA LYS A 180 -23.87 2.26 -11.01
C LYS A 180 -23.93 2.07 -12.52
N ALA A 181 -24.59 2.98 -13.23
CA ALA A 181 -24.81 2.88 -14.67
C ALA A 181 -23.62 3.41 -15.51
N THR A 182 -22.69 4.17 -14.92
CA THR A 182 -21.55 4.76 -15.64
C THR A 182 -20.21 4.21 -15.18
N THR A 183 -19.14 4.68 -15.82
CA THR A 183 -17.77 4.36 -15.41
C THR A 183 -17.39 4.90 -14.02
N ASN A 184 -18.18 5.79 -13.41
CA ASN A 184 -17.94 6.18 -12.01
C ASN A 184 -17.93 4.95 -11.12
N GLY A 185 -18.99 4.14 -11.11
CA GLY A 185 -19.07 2.96 -10.23
C GLY A 185 -17.94 1.96 -10.45
N SER A 186 -17.52 1.76 -11.70
CA SER A 186 -16.49 0.77 -12.05
C SER A 186 -15.05 1.26 -11.91
N HIS A 187 -14.76 2.52 -12.26
CA HIS A 187 -13.39 3.07 -12.38
C HIS A 187 -13.12 4.26 -11.46
N GLY A 188 -14.11 4.74 -10.69
CA GLY A 188 -13.95 5.91 -9.84
C GLY A 188 -14.10 7.26 -10.55
N PHE A 189 -14.28 7.29 -11.87
CA PHE A 189 -14.53 8.51 -12.62
C PHE A 189 -15.36 8.25 -13.89
N ARG A 190 -15.91 9.30 -14.51
CA ARG A 190 -16.47 9.25 -15.88
C ARG A 190 -16.05 10.44 -16.72
N ILE A 191 -16.04 10.28 -18.03
CA ILE A 191 -16.04 11.40 -18.97
C ILE A 191 -17.41 12.09 -18.84
N ALA A 192 -17.44 13.30 -18.30
CA ALA A 192 -18.66 14.10 -18.15
C ALA A 192 -19.00 14.87 -19.43
N GLY A 193 -17.98 15.21 -20.21
CA GLY A 193 -18.08 15.79 -21.54
C GLY A 193 -16.68 16.00 -22.10
N MET A 194 -16.55 16.02 -23.42
CA MET A 194 -15.29 16.41 -24.08
C MET A 194 -15.55 17.11 -25.41
N ARG A 195 -14.64 17.98 -25.81
CA ARG A 195 -14.65 18.72 -27.08
C ARG A 195 -13.31 18.47 -27.78
N VAL A 196 -13.39 17.98 -29.02
CA VAL A 196 -12.22 17.52 -29.80
C VAL A 196 -12.21 18.16 -31.18
N TYR A 197 -11.17 18.92 -31.48
CA TYR A 197 -10.94 19.57 -32.76
C TYR A 197 -10.78 18.54 -33.86
N LYS A 198 -11.53 18.69 -34.95
CA LYS A 198 -11.65 17.70 -36.04
C LYS A 198 -11.90 16.28 -35.52
N GLY A 199 -12.68 16.13 -34.44
CA GLY A 199 -12.93 14.84 -33.79
C GLY A 199 -13.86 13.88 -34.55
N SER A 200 -14.26 14.21 -35.78
CA SER A 200 -15.04 13.36 -36.68
C SER A 200 -14.71 13.64 -38.13
N GLU A 201 -14.72 12.59 -38.95
CA GLU A 201 -14.61 12.68 -40.41
C GLU A 201 -15.89 13.19 -41.07
N ASN A 202 -17.02 13.15 -40.34
CA ASN A 202 -18.31 13.64 -40.81
C ASN A 202 -18.47 15.14 -40.51
N PRO A 203 -18.47 16.03 -41.53
CA PRO A 203 -18.56 17.47 -41.29
C PRO A 203 -19.87 17.90 -40.62
N ALA A 204 -20.94 17.10 -40.71
CA ALA A 204 -22.21 17.39 -40.06
C ALA A 204 -22.17 17.22 -38.52
N GLU A 205 -21.13 16.59 -37.99
CA GLU A 205 -20.92 16.40 -36.54
C GLU A 205 -19.99 17.46 -35.94
N LEU A 206 -19.45 18.36 -36.76
CA LEU A 206 -18.56 19.43 -36.33
C LEU A 206 -19.34 20.74 -36.13
N ASP A 207 -18.98 21.48 -35.09
CA ASP A 207 -19.46 22.84 -34.87
C ASP A 207 -18.83 23.84 -35.86
N GLN A 208 -19.22 25.11 -35.77
CA GLN A 208 -18.72 26.17 -36.66
C GLN A 208 -17.20 26.42 -36.53
N GLU A 209 -16.60 25.98 -35.43
CA GLU A 209 -15.17 26.10 -35.17
C GLU A 209 -14.40 24.82 -35.54
N GLY A 210 -15.09 23.77 -35.99
CA GLY A 210 -14.51 22.51 -36.42
C GLY A 210 -14.35 21.46 -35.31
N TYR A 211 -15.06 21.58 -34.19
CA TYR A 211 -14.98 20.62 -33.08
C TYR A 211 -16.16 19.66 -33.06
N LYS A 212 -15.89 18.43 -32.63
CA LYS A 212 -16.93 17.51 -32.18
C LYS A 212 -17.11 17.62 -30.67
N VAL A 213 -18.34 17.88 -30.25
CA VAL A 213 -18.72 17.90 -28.83
C VAL A 213 -19.35 16.55 -28.46
N TYR A 214 -18.77 15.90 -27.46
CA TYR A 214 -19.27 14.69 -26.84
C TYR A 214 -19.90 15.10 -25.51
N ASP A 215 -21.22 15.09 -25.47
CA ASP A 215 -21.98 15.61 -24.33
C ASP A 215 -22.05 14.63 -23.14
N LYS A 216 -22.80 15.04 -22.11
CA LYS A 216 -23.05 14.22 -20.92
C LYS A 216 -23.70 12.87 -21.22
N ASP A 217 -24.49 12.77 -22.29
CA ASP A 217 -25.27 11.57 -22.59
C ASP A 217 -24.35 10.58 -23.30
N TYR A 218 -23.39 11.06 -24.11
CA TYR A 218 -22.28 10.25 -24.60
C TYR A 218 -21.50 9.59 -23.44
N GLY A 219 -21.06 10.38 -22.47
CA GLY A 219 -20.32 9.89 -21.30
C GLY A 219 -21.12 8.93 -20.39
N ARG A 220 -22.46 9.01 -20.41
CA ARG A 220 -23.34 8.19 -19.57
C ARG A 220 -23.87 6.93 -20.24
N LEU A 221 -24.09 6.99 -21.55
CA LEU A 221 -24.81 5.95 -22.30
C LEU A 221 -23.90 5.18 -23.26
N THR A 222 -22.80 5.80 -23.71
CA THR A 222 -21.88 5.21 -24.70
C THR A 222 -20.58 4.73 -24.05
N VAL A 223 -20.02 5.52 -23.13
CA VAL A 223 -18.77 5.18 -22.42
C VAL A 223 -19.05 4.20 -21.29
N ASN A 224 -18.31 3.09 -21.27
CA ASN A 224 -18.45 1.98 -20.35
C ASN A 224 -17.08 1.36 -20.02
N ARG A 225 -17.09 0.27 -19.23
CA ARG A 225 -15.88 -0.41 -18.78
C ARG A 225 -14.98 -0.90 -19.91
N ASP A 226 -15.57 -1.34 -21.01
CA ASP A 226 -14.84 -2.04 -22.07
C ASP A 226 -14.22 -1.06 -23.09
N ASN A 227 -14.74 0.18 -23.17
CA ASN A 227 -14.28 1.17 -24.14
C ASN A 227 -13.65 2.44 -23.54
N ILE A 228 -13.59 2.61 -22.21
CA ILE A 228 -13.04 3.83 -21.58
C ILE A 228 -11.63 4.18 -22.08
N VAL A 229 -10.74 3.19 -22.24
CA VAL A 229 -9.38 3.41 -22.77
C VAL A 229 -9.43 3.88 -24.22
N THR A 230 -10.33 3.31 -25.03
CA THR A 230 -10.54 3.70 -26.42
C THR A 230 -11.05 5.14 -26.52
N GLU A 231 -11.92 5.58 -25.61
CA GLU A 231 -12.44 6.94 -25.62
C GLU A 231 -11.44 7.97 -25.10
N MET A 232 -10.59 7.60 -24.14
CA MET A 232 -9.42 8.43 -23.77
C MET A 232 -8.43 8.54 -24.93
N LYS A 233 -8.20 7.45 -25.69
CA LYS A 233 -7.39 7.51 -26.90
C LYS A 233 -8.01 8.41 -27.96
N ARG A 234 -9.34 8.38 -28.14
CA ARG A 234 -10.06 9.26 -29.06
C ARG A 234 -9.89 10.74 -28.70
N PHE A 235 -9.76 11.07 -27.43
CA PHE A 235 -9.51 12.43 -26.98
C PHE A 235 -8.10 12.91 -27.36
N ILE A 236 -7.07 12.07 -27.18
CA ILE A 236 -5.66 12.45 -27.36
C ILE A 236 -5.19 12.26 -28.81
N PHE A 237 -5.43 11.07 -29.39
CA PHE A 237 -4.88 10.67 -30.68
C PHE A 237 -5.86 11.03 -31.79
N ASN A 238 -5.54 12.08 -32.55
CA ASN A 238 -6.35 12.52 -33.68
C ASN A 238 -5.53 12.83 -34.94
N PRO A 239 -5.30 11.82 -35.81
CA PRO A 239 -4.56 12.01 -37.06
C PRO A 239 -5.21 13.04 -38.00
N ALA A 240 -6.54 13.21 -37.97
CA ALA A 240 -7.24 14.19 -38.81
C ALA A 240 -6.92 15.65 -38.42
N ALA A 241 -6.46 15.86 -37.19
CA ALA A 241 -5.97 17.15 -36.69
C ALA A 241 -4.44 17.29 -36.76
N GLY A 242 -3.73 16.32 -37.35
CA GLY A 242 -2.26 16.32 -37.41
C GLY A 242 -1.57 15.80 -36.14
N ILE A 243 -2.33 15.24 -35.18
CA ILE A 243 -1.78 14.62 -33.98
C ILE A 243 -1.45 13.16 -34.31
N ASP A 244 -0.18 12.90 -34.60
CA ASP A 244 0.35 11.56 -34.85
C ASP A 244 0.62 10.79 -33.54
N GLU A 245 1.13 9.56 -33.67
CA GLU A 245 1.36 8.69 -32.53
C GLU A 245 2.39 9.26 -31.54
N ASP A 246 3.40 9.96 -32.04
CA ASP A 246 4.48 10.51 -31.22
C ASP A 246 3.99 11.73 -30.43
N LEU A 247 3.31 12.68 -31.09
CA LEU A 247 2.68 13.81 -30.40
C LEU A 247 1.66 13.34 -29.35
N GLY A 248 0.85 12.35 -29.70
CA GLY A 248 -0.12 11.78 -28.77
C GLY A 248 0.53 11.11 -27.55
N LYS A 249 1.67 10.42 -27.73
CA LYS A 249 2.43 9.82 -26.62
C LYS A 249 3.04 10.88 -25.70
N ILE A 250 3.58 11.97 -26.25
CA ILE A 250 4.12 13.08 -25.46
C ILE A 250 3.03 13.67 -24.55
N ILE A 251 1.87 14.00 -25.12
CA ILE A 251 0.73 14.54 -24.35
C ILE A 251 0.21 13.53 -23.32
N ALA A 252 0.08 12.26 -23.68
CA ALA A 252 -0.36 11.22 -22.74
C ALA A 252 0.65 11.03 -21.58
N GLY A 253 1.95 11.09 -21.87
CA GLY A 253 3.01 11.03 -20.86
C GLY A 253 2.95 12.21 -19.90
N ALA A 254 2.78 13.42 -20.43
CA ALA A 254 2.69 14.64 -19.62
C ALA A 254 1.46 14.62 -18.69
N PHE A 255 0.28 14.23 -19.20
CA PHE A 255 -0.90 14.02 -18.36
C PHE A 255 -0.69 12.93 -17.29
N LEU A 256 0.04 11.86 -17.60
CA LEU A 256 0.31 10.78 -16.64
C LEU A 256 1.17 11.28 -15.46
N GLU A 257 2.14 12.15 -15.70
CA GLU A 257 2.96 12.73 -14.64
C GLU A 257 2.17 13.67 -13.74
N ASP A 258 1.37 14.55 -14.32
CA ASP A 258 0.48 15.43 -13.57
C ASP A 258 -0.57 14.63 -12.80
N LEU A 259 -1.10 13.54 -13.35
CA LEU A 259 -2.00 12.63 -12.62
C LEU A 259 -1.32 11.99 -11.40
N LYS A 260 -0.05 11.56 -11.51
CA LYS A 260 0.72 11.06 -10.36
C LYS A 260 0.96 12.16 -9.32
N ARG A 261 1.12 13.42 -9.73
CA ARG A 261 1.21 14.56 -8.82
C ARG A 261 -0.12 14.78 -8.11
N VAL A 262 -1.24 14.80 -8.85
CA VAL A 262 -2.59 14.91 -8.28
C VAL A 262 -2.82 13.81 -7.24
N GLU A 263 -2.50 12.56 -7.55
CA GLU A 263 -2.63 11.43 -6.61
C GLU A 263 -1.83 11.68 -5.32
N ARG A 264 -0.56 12.06 -5.44
CA ARG A 264 0.30 12.34 -4.27
C ARG A 264 -0.25 13.45 -3.39
N VAL A 265 -0.66 14.57 -3.98
CA VAL A 265 -1.20 15.72 -3.25
C VAL A 265 -2.53 15.38 -2.60
N LEU A 266 -3.46 14.75 -3.33
CA LEU A 266 -4.74 14.34 -2.76
C LEU A 266 -4.58 13.30 -1.64
N ALA A 267 -3.54 12.46 -1.69
CA ALA A 267 -3.22 11.50 -0.62
C ALA A 267 -2.62 12.15 0.64
N SER A 268 -2.00 13.32 0.52
CA SER A 268 -1.47 14.09 1.66
C SER A 268 -2.47 15.09 2.26
N GLU A 269 -3.57 15.36 1.58
CA GLU A 269 -4.53 16.41 1.94
C GLU A 269 -5.84 15.82 2.47
N GLU A 270 -6.38 16.43 3.53
CA GLU A 270 -7.61 15.97 4.17
C GLU A 270 -8.81 16.80 3.67
N SER A 271 -9.20 16.58 2.42
CA SER A 271 -10.43 17.16 1.83
C SER A 271 -11.51 16.11 1.59
N ARG A 272 -12.75 16.54 1.40
CA ARG A 272 -13.85 15.73 0.85
C ARG A 272 -14.47 16.50 -0.28
N MET A 273 -14.47 15.92 -1.47
CA MET A 273 -15.04 16.56 -2.66
C MET A 273 -16.00 15.59 -3.35
N TYR A 274 -17.24 16.03 -3.55
CA TYR A 274 -18.26 15.24 -4.22
C TYR A 274 -18.59 15.85 -5.58
N SER A 275 -18.49 15.05 -6.64
CA SER A 275 -18.67 15.50 -8.03
C SER A 275 -17.64 16.53 -8.52
N ALA A 276 -16.46 16.60 -7.91
CA ALA A 276 -15.31 17.32 -8.47
C ALA A 276 -14.82 16.67 -9.78
N SER A 277 -13.98 17.38 -10.53
CA SER A 277 -13.54 16.97 -11.85
C SER A 277 -12.08 17.27 -12.11
N LEU A 278 -11.42 16.43 -12.91
CA LEU A 278 -10.18 16.77 -13.59
C LEU A 278 -10.49 17.31 -14.99
N LEU A 279 -9.97 18.49 -15.28
CA LEU A 279 -10.09 19.16 -16.57
C LEU A 279 -8.78 18.99 -17.34
N PHE A 280 -8.82 18.14 -18.37
CA PHE A 280 -7.72 17.93 -19.29
C PHE A 280 -7.86 18.92 -20.44
N THR A 281 -6.82 19.70 -20.72
CA THR A 281 -6.75 20.62 -21.86
C THR A 281 -5.44 20.43 -22.60
N PHE A 282 -5.45 20.37 -23.93
CA PHE A 282 -4.21 20.38 -24.73
C PHE A 282 -4.43 21.00 -26.11
N GLU A 283 -3.35 21.38 -26.78
CA GLU A 283 -3.39 21.93 -28.14
C GLU A 283 -3.83 20.84 -29.14
N GLY A 284 -5.00 21.03 -29.75
CA GLY A 284 -5.62 20.07 -30.64
C GLY A 284 -5.18 20.17 -32.09
N ASP A 285 -4.48 21.24 -32.50
CA ASP A 285 -3.89 21.37 -33.83
C ASP A 285 -2.45 20.85 -33.83
N GLY A 286 -2.18 19.77 -34.56
CA GLY A 286 -0.90 19.08 -34.53
C GLY A 286 0.28 19.87 -35.10
N GLU A 287 0.04 20.82 -36.02
CA GLU A 287 1.11 21.69 -36.51
C GLU A 287 1.51 22.71 -35.43
N VAL A 288 0.53 23.29 -34.73
CA VAL A 288 0.75 24.23 -33.63
C VAL A 288 1.39 23.51 -32.45
N LEU A 289 0.89 22.32 -32.09
CA LEU A 289 1.43 21.53 -31.00
C LEU A 289 2.90 21.15 -31.25
N ARG A 290 3.23 20.71 -32.47
CA ARG A 290 4.61 20.36 -32.84
C ARG A 290 5.52 21.58 -32.76
N ALA A 291 5.11 22.71 -33.33
CA ALA A 291 5.88 23.95 -33.28
C ALA A 291 6.09 24.44 -31.83
N ALA A 292 5.08 24.28 -30.97
CA ALA A 292 5.17 24.62 -29.57
C ALA A 292 6.16 23.71 -28.81
N ILE A 293 6.11 22.40 -29.05
CA ILE A 293 7.06 21.42 -28.48
C ILE A 293 8.50 21.73 -28.92
N GLU A 294 8.71 22.00 -30.22
CA GLU A 294 10.04 22.32 -30.77
C GLU A 294 10.61 23.62 -30.19
N GLN A 295 9.77 24.63 -29.89
CA GLN A 295 10.18 25.87 -29.23
C GLN A 295 10.56 25.68 -27.76
N THR A 296 10.00 24.67 -27.10
CA THR A 296 10.39 24.28 -25.73
C THR A 296 11.64 23.39 -25.66
N MET A 297 12.20 22.91 -26.79
CA MET A 297 13.46 22.16 -26.80
C MET A 297 14.68 23.09 -26.92
N PRO A 298 15.74 22.96 -26.08
CA PRO A 298 16.93 23.80 -26.20
C PRO A 298 17.72 23.48 -27.48
N SER A 299 18.04 24.53 -28.25
CA SER A 299 18.77 24.43 -29.52
C SER A 299 20.21 23.95 -29.33
N THR A 300 20.50 22.71 -29.71
CA THR A 300 21.88 22.22 -29.86
C THR A 300 22.33 22.44 -31.31
N THR A 301 23.18 23.44 -31.57
CA THR A 301 24.13 23.58 -32.70
C THR A 301 24.65 25.03 -32.72
N SER A 302 25.90 25.41 -32.96
CA SER A 302 27.16 24.73 -33.32
C SER A 302 28.28 25.79 -33.32
N SER A 303 29.52 25.43 -32.97
CA SER A 303 30.70 26.14 -33.48
C SER A 303 31.83 25.16 -33.77
N GLN A 304 32.22 25.16 -35.05
CA GLN A 304 33.21 24.33 -35.73
C GLN A 304 34.63 24.42 -35.14
N GLY A 305 35.43 23.35 -35.32
CA GLY A 305 36.90 23.46 -35.26
C GLY A 305 37.68 22.14 -35.19
N ASP A 306 37.99 21.59 -36.36
CA ASP A 306 39.23 20.84 -36.70
C ASP A 306 39.64 19.52 -35.99
N LYS A 307 39.67 18.48 -36.85
CA LYS A 307 40.76 17.51 -37.10
C LYS A 307 41.07 16.35 -36.12
N GLU A 308 40.91 15.18 -36.74
CA GLU A 308 41.84 14.03 -36.79
C GLU A 308 42.06 13.12 -35.55
N LYS A 309 41.63 11.87 -35.79
CA LYS A 309 42.35 10.59 -35.61
C LYS A 309 42.27 9.84 -34.27
N ASN A 310 41.96 8.55 -34.49
CA ASN A 310 42.42 7.33 -33.83
C ASN A 310 41.59 6.74 -32.67
N GLY A 311 40.88 5.65 -33.00
CA GLY A 311 41.32 4.31 -32.58
C GLY A 311 40.78 3.74 -31.26
N GLN A 312 40.13 2.58 -31.41
CA GLN A 312 40.10 1.41 -30.49
C GLN A 312 39.10 1.36 -29.32
N THR A 313 38.11 0.48 -29.51
CA THR A 313 37.67 -0.66 -28.66
C THR A 313 37.71 -0.53 -27.12
N ALA A 314 36.54 -0.67 -26.48
CA ALA A 314 36.11 -1.85 -25.70
C ALA A 314 35.27 -1.53 -24.44
N ALA A 315 34.21 -2.33 -24.27
CA ALA A 315 33.66 -2.89 -23.02
C ALA A 315 33.01 -1.99 -21.93
N ALA A 316 31.68 -2.16 -21.82
CA ALA A 316 30.84 -2.39 -20.64
C ALA A 316 31.27 -1.89 -19.24
N SER A 317 30.38 -1.10 -18.62
CA SER A 317 30.10 -1.19 -17.17
C SER A 317 28.71 -0.64 -16.83
N LYS A 318 28.03 -1.27 -15.85
CA LYS A 318 26.73 -0.91 -15.25
C LYS A 318 26.88 0.29 -14.30
N PRO A 319 25.82 1.09 -14.04
CA PRO A 319 25.87 2.19 -13.09
C PRO A 319 25.60 1.75 -11.64
N LYS A 320 26.17 2.50 -10.70
CA LYS A 320 25.95 2.46 -9.25
C LYS A 320 25.09 3.65 -8.82
N GLY A 321 24.19 3.37 -7.86
CA GLY A 321 24.01 4.12 -6.61
C GLY A 321 23.70 5.61 -6.67
N ALA A 322 22.44 5.94 -6.36
CA ALA A 322 21.97 7.26 -5.99
C ALA A 322 22.28 7.57 -4.51
N ASP A 323 22.59 8.84 -4.23
CA ASP A 323 22.38 9.51 -2.94
C ASP A 323 21.80 10.90 -3.23
N ILE A 324 20.63 11.23 -2.68
CA ILE A 324 20.02 12.56 -2.72
C ILE A 324 19.55 12.94 -1.31
N PRO A 325 20.01 14.07 -0.74
CA PRO A 325 19.34 14.75 0.35
C PRO A 325 18.75 16.12 -0.05
N GLY A 326 17.48 16.35 0.30
CA GLY A 326 16.91 17.68 0.58
C GLY A 326 16.24 18.41 -0.60
N LEU A 327 14.90 18.40 -0.65
CA LEU A 327 14.11 19.30 -1.50
C LEU A 327 13.43 20.40 -0.66
N SER A 328 13.71 21.66 -1.01
CA SER A 328 12.97 22.86 -0.64
C SER A 328 12.48 23.53 -1.93
N THR A 329 11.28 24.09 -1.86
CA THR A 329 10.36 24.35 -2.98
C THR A 329 10.47 25.76 -3.59
N SER A 330 10.55 25.86 -4.91
CA SER A 330 9.71 26.74 -5.77
C SER A 330 10.15 26.66 -7.24
N ARG A 331 9.33 26.12 -8.15
CA ARG A 331 9.53 26.28 -9.60
C ARG A 331 8.21 26.37 -10.38
N VAL A 332 8.29 27.20 -11.41
CA VAL A 332 7.27 27.65 -12.38
C VAL A 332 6.94 26.57 -13.41
N ASP A 333 5.67 26.51 -13.80
CA ASP A 333 5.09 25.55 -14.74
C ASP A 333 5.79 25.58 -16.12
N SER A 334 6.16 24.37 -16.59
CA SER A 334 6.51 23.98 -17.96
C SER A 334 7.96 24.21 -18.45
N ALA A 335 8.84 23.22 -18.20
CA ALA A 335 9.99 22.91 -19.06
C ALA A 335 10.14 21.38 -19.16
N ILE A 336 10.04 20.81 -20.38
CA ILE A 336 10.28 19.40 -20.68
C ILE A 336 11.62 19.31 -21.43
N VAL A 337 12.58 18.54 -20.95
CA VAL A 337 13.80 18.20 -21.68
C VAL A 337 13.72 16.74 -22.10
N LEU A 338 13.85 16.47 -23.40
CA LEU A 338 13.90 15.11 -23.97
C LEU A 338 15.31 14.82 -24.48
N ASP A 339 15.75 13.57 -24.40
CA ASP A 339 16.98 13.11 -25.06
C ASP A 339 16.75 12.74 -26.54
N ASP A 340 17.84 12.40 -27.25
CA ASP A 340 17.84 12.02 -28.67
C ASP A 340 17.01 10.74 -28.96
N ASP A 341 16.60 10.00 -27.93
CA ASP A 341 15.77 8.79 -28.02
C ASP A 341 14.30 9.04 -27.62
N GLY A 342 13.95 10.27 -27.20
CA GLY A 342 12.59 10.67 -26.82
C GLY A 342 12.21 10.31 -25.37
N GLU A 343 13.18 10.05 -24.49
CA GLU A 343 12.96 9.91 -23.04
C GLU A 343 13.16 11.26 -22.31
N MET A 344 12.39 11.51 -21.24
CA MET A 344 12.50 12.75 -20.46
C MET A 344 13.74 12.74 -19.55
N LEU A 345 14.55 13.79 -19.67
CA LEU A 345 15.70 14.07 -18.81
C LEU A 345 15.28 14.95 -17.63
N ALA A 346 15.75 14.59 -16.43
CA ALA A 346 15.65 15.46 -15.26
C ALA A 346 16.56 16.68 -15.46
N VAL A 347 16.01 17.89 -15.28
CA VAL A 347 16.76 19.15 -15.46
C VAL A 347 17.61 19.42 -14.21
N ASP A 348 18.94 19.38 -14.33
CA ASP A 348 19.87 19.86 -13.30
C ASP A 348 19.76 21.40 -13.17
N GLU A 349 19.74 21.89 -11.93
CA GLU A 349 19.48 23.28 -11.57
C GLU A 349 20.68 24.21 -11.78
N GLU A 350 20.98 24.61 -13.03
CA GLU A 350 21.86 25.77 -13.29
C GLU A 350 21.43 26.55 -14.53
N MET A 351 20.35 27.34 -14.45
CA MET A 351 20.16 28.55 -15.26
C MET A 351 19.37 29.59 -14.45
N GLU A 352 20.08 30.63 -14.00
CA GLU A 352 19.50 31.86 -13.46
C GLU A 352 19.15 32.77 -14.66
N ASP A 353 17.86 32.93 -14.95
CA ASP A 353 17.23 34.18 -15.47
C ASP A 353 15.71 33.94 -15.67
N ASP A 354 14.90 34.42 -14.73
CA ASP A 354 13.44 34.19 -14.60
C ASP A 354 12.56 34.89 -15.67
N ASP A 355 13.14 35.72 -16.54
CA ASP A 355 12.36 36.61 -17.44
C ASP A 355 12.07 36.01 -18.84
N GLU A 356 12.72 34.91 -19.26
CA GLU A 356 12.52 34.31 -20.61
C GLU A 356 11.52 33.13 -20.66
N MET A 357 11.20 32.47 -19.54
CA MET A 357 10.33 31.27 -19.54
C MET A 357 8.82 31.57 -19.62
N SER A 358 8.35 32.78 -19.27
CA SER A 358 6.91 33.08 -19.25
C SER A 358 6.27 33.30 -20.64
N ASN A 359 7.06 33.23 -21.72
CA ASN A 359 6.61 33.41 -23.10
C ASN A 359 6.58 32.10 -23.91
N LEU A 360 6.81 30.95 -23.30
CA LEU A 360 6.77 29.66 -23.99
C LEU A 360 5.31 29.23 -24.25
N PRO A 361 5.00 28.68 -25.45
CA PRO A 361 3.65 28.25 -25.78
C PRO A 361 3.19 27.06 -24.93
N ARG A 362 2.00 27.19 -24.32
CA ARG A 362 1.39 26.15 -23.46
C ARG A 362 0.88 24.98 -24.31
N ILE A 363 1.40 23.78 -24.09
CA ILE A 363 1.05 22.58 -24.88
C ILE A 363 -0.04 21.69 -24.24
N TYR A 364 -0.16 21.70 -22.91
CA TYR A 364 -1.24 21.03 -22.17
C TYR A 364 -1.49 21.70 -20.80
N SER A 365 -2.57 21.31 -20.14
CA SER A 365 -2.94 21.71 -18.79
C SER A 365 -3.85 20.66 -18.15
N LEU A 366 -3.56 20.25 -16.91
CA LEU A 366 -4.44 19.42 -16.09
C LEU A 366 -4.81 20.17 -14.80
N LYS A 367 -6.11 20.43 -14.59
CA LYS A 367 -6.58 21.16 -13.39
C LYS A 367 -7.74 20.45 -12.70
N LEU A 368 -7.73 20.45 -11.37
CA LEU A 368 -8.84 20.02 -10.53
C LEU A 368 -9.86 21.16 -10.38
N ILE A 369 -11.12 20.88 -10.67
CA ILE A 369 -12.22 21.85 -10.72
C ILE A 369 -13.48 21.31 -10.03
N ASP A 370 -14.49 22.18 -9.89
CA ASP A 370 -15.82 21.91 -9.35
C ASP A 370 -15.87 21.58 -7.84
N PHE A 371 -15.73 22.63 -7.01
CA PHE A 371 -15.65 22.53 -5.55
C PHE A 371 -16.96 22.91 -4.82
N ALA A 372 -18.09 22.95 -5.53
CA ALA A 372 -19.39 23.31 -4.97
C ALA A 372 -19.86 22.41 -3.81
N HIS A 373 -19.32 21.19 -3.74
CA HIS A 373 -19.56 20.21 -2.68
C HIS A 373 -18.23 19.70 -2.11
N ALA A 374 -17.31 20.63 -1.87
CA ALA A 374 -16.00 20.37 -1.27
C ALA A 374 -15.89 20.95 0.14
N SER A 375 -15.14 20.28 1.02
CA SER A 375 -14.85 20.74 2.37
C SER A 375 -13.53 20.16 2.87
N TRP A 376 -12.80 20.93 3.68
CA TRP A 376 -11.63 20.47 4.42
C TRP A 376 -12.06 19.70 5.69
N VAL A 377 -11.44 18.55 5.96
CA VAL A 377 -11.80 17.61 7.04
C VAL A 377 -10.58 17.12 7.87
N PRO A 378 -9.89 18.01 8.61
CA PRO A 378 -8.69 17.63 9.34
C PRO A 378 -8.91 16.44 10.31
N GLY A 379 -7.97 15.50 10.33
CA GLY A 379 -7.97 14.28 11.13
C GLY A 379 -8.79 13.11 10.59
N GLN A 380 -9.36 13.22 9.38
CA GLN A 380 -10.19 12.17 8.77
C GLN A 380 -9.47 11.35 7.68
N GLY A 381 -8.20 11.63 7.42
CA GLY A 381 -7.44 10.98 6.34
C GLY A 381 -7.86 11.45 4.93
N PRO A 382 -7.20 10.94 3.88
CA PRO A 382 -7.35 11.43 2.52
C PRO A 382 -8.71 11.10 1.89
N ASP A 383 -9.06 11.79 0.81
CA ASP A 383 -10.33 11.57 0.09
C ASP A 383 -10.33 10.24 -0.68
N GLU A 384 -10.65 9.15 0.01
CA GLU A 384 -10.73 7.83 -0.61
C GLU A 384 -11.79 7.75 -1.72
N ASN A 385 -12.81 8.61 -1.71
CA ASN A 385 -13.80 8.64 -2.78
C ASN A 385 -13.19 9.10 -4.10
N ASN A 386 -12.26 10.06 -4.08
CA ASN A 386 -11.62 10.56 -5.30
C ASN A 386 -10.33 9.80 -5.65
N LEU A 387 -9.58 9.31 -4.65
CA LEU A 387 -8.34 8.54 -4.86
C LEU A 387 -8.59 7.11 -5.32
N PHE A 388 -9.56 6.43 -4.69
CA PHE A 388 -9.80 5.01 -4.92
C PHE A 388 -11.16 4.74 -5.58
N GLY A 389 -12.04 5.76 -5.61
CA GLY A 389 -13.49 5.51 -5.54
C GLY A 389 -13.82 4.96 -4.15
N PRO A 390 -15.00 5.19 -3.53
CA PRO A 390 -15.36 4.39 -2.37
C PRO A 390 -15.24 2.96 -2.86
N VAL A 391 -14.28 2.24 -2.30
CA VAL A 391 -14.26 0.80 -2.37
C VAL A 391 -15.66 0.50 -1.89
N ALA A 392 -16.58 0.20 -2.83
CA ALA A 392 -17.75 -0.53 -2.47
C ALA A 392 -17.11 -1.63 -1.63
N SER A 393 -17.51 -1.73 -0.37
CA SER A 393 -17.39 -2.99 0.32
C SER A 393 -18.23 -3.94 -0.52
N ASP A 394 -17.71 -4.32 -1.69
CA ASP A 394 -18.10 -5.47 -2.45
C ASP A 394 -17.63 -6.55 -1.52
N ASN A 395 -18.53 -6.87 -0.58
CA ASN A 395 -18.45 -8.06 0.21
C ASN A 395 -18.45 -9.19 -0.82
N LYS A 396 -17.27 -9.54 -1.31
CA LYS A 396 -17.11 -10.59 -2.29
C LYS A 396 -17.35 -11.87 -1.51
N THR A 397 -18.44 -12.54 -1.84
CA THR A 397 -18.73 -13.85 -1.26
C THR A 397 -18.13 -14.90 -2.16
N ILE A 398 -17.31 -15.79 -1.61
CA ILE A 398 -16.72 -16.93 -2.32
C ILE A 398 -17.18 -18.21 -1.62
N THR A 399 -17.65 -19.18 -2.40
CA THR A 399 -17.97 -20.51 -1.91
C THR A 399 -16.87 -21.47 -2.35
N LEU A 400 -16.26 -22.16 -1.39
CA LEU A 400 -15.25 -23.17 -1.59
C LEU A 400 -15.87 -24.56 -1.44
N GLN A 401 -15.60 -25.46 -2.39
CA GLN A 401 -15.96 -26.87 -2.27
C GLN A 401 -14.99 -27.61 -1.33
N PRO A 402 -15.31 -28.83 -0.87
CA PRO A 402 -14.38 -29.64 -0.10
C PRO A 402 -12.99 -29.73 -0.76
N TYR A 403 -11.94 -29.57 0.05
CA TYR A 403 -10.52 -29.58 -0.35
C TYR A 403 -10.05 -28.40 -1.20
N TRP A 404 -10.90 -27.40 -1.46
CA TRP A 404 -10.51 -26.18 -2.16
C TRP A 404 -9.81 -25.18 -1.23
N GLU A 405 -9.06 -24.27 -1.85
CA GLU A 405 -8.30 -23.23 -1.16
C GLU A 405 -8.56 -21.87 -1.80
N TRP A 406 -8.81 -20.85 -1.00
CA TRP A 406 -8.73 -19.46 -1.43
C TRP A 406 -7.32 -18.93 -1.10
N ARG A 407 -6.57 -18.57 -2.13
CA ARG A 407 -5.19 -18.09 -2.05
C ARG A 407 -5.18 -16.58 -2.32
N PHE A 408 -4.50 -15.81 -1.49
CA PHE A 408 -4.53 -14.35 -1.57
C PHE A 408 -3.20 -13.69 -1.17
N SER A 409 -2.95 -12.51 -1.72
CA SER A 409 -1.79 -11.68 -1.45
C SER A 409 -2.24 -10.26 -1.13
N VAL A 410 -1.74 -9.73 -0.02
CA VAL A 410 -2.05 -8.39 0.49
C VAL A 410 -0.75 -7.60 0.59
N THR A 411 -0.69 -6.47 -0.11
CA THR A 411 0.47 -5.56 -0.07
C THR A 411 0.50 -4.77 1.24
N ARG A 412 1.62 -4.09 1.53
CA ARG A 412 1.85 -3.35 2.79
C ARG A 412 0.82 -2.25 3.07
N ASN A 413 0.29 -1.61 2.02
CA ASN A 413 -0.66 -0.49 2.14
C ASN A 413 -2.12 -0.94 1.97
N ALA A 414 -2.37 -2.24 1.86
CA ALA A 414 -3.70 -2.81 1.73
C ALA A 414 -4.05 -3.64 2.96
N SER A 415 -5.34 -3.85 3.16
CA SER A 415 -5.83 -4.86 4.08
C SER A 415 -7.06 -5.55 3.53
N VAL A 416 -7.18 -6.84 3.84
CA VAL A 416 -8.36 -7.63 3.52
C VAL A 416 -8.96 -8.16 4.83
N THR A 417 -10.28 -8.08 4.93
CA THR A 417 -11.04 -8.65 6.04
C THR A 417 -11.85 -9.83 5.54
N VAL A 418 -11.72 -10.97 6.20
CA VAL A 418 -12.37 -12.23 5.81
C VAL A 418 -13.30 -12.68 6.93
N ARG A 419 -14.49 -13.15 6.59
CA ARG A 419 -15.46 -13.71 7.54
C ARG A 419 -15.98 -15.04 7.03
N LEU A 420 -15.96 -16.07 7.87
CA LEU A 420 -16.64 -17.33 7.55
C LEU A 420 -18.16 -17.14 7.74
N LEU A 421 -18.95 -17.34 6.68
CA LEU A 421 -20.41 -17.21 6.72
C LEU A 421 -21.11 -18.55 6.96
N SER A 422 -20.56 -19.65 6.43
CA SER A 422 -21.09 -21.01 6.59
C SER A 422 -20.03 -22.07 6.30
N GLY A 423 -20.22 -23.27 6.84
CA GLY A 423 -19.29 -24.40 6.67
C GLY A 423 -18.10 -24.30 7.61
N THR A 424 -16.99 -24.95 7.24
CA THR A 424 -15.75 -24.97 8.00
C THR A 424 -14.60 -24.47 7.13
N ALA A 425 -13.76 -23.61 7.70
CA ALA A 425 -12.58 -23.11 7.01
C ALA A 425 -11.42 -23.07 7.99
N ASP A 426 -10.23 -23.38 7.52
CA ASP A 426 -9.02 -23.46 8.31
C ASP A 426 -7.92 -22.61 7.66
N ARG A 427 -7.09 -22.02 8.52
CA ARG A 427 -5.80 -21.44 8.14
C ARG A 427 -4.72 -22.06 9.02
N ASP A 428 -3.72 -22.68 8.39
CA ASP A 428 -2.57 -23.27 9.10
C ASP A 428 -2.95 -24.24 10.24
N GLY A 429 -4.10 -24.93 10.11
CA GLY A 429 -4.60 -25.88 11.12
C GLY A 429 -5.41 -25.25 12.26
N THR A 430 -5.69 -23.95 12.17
CA THR A 430 -6.61 -23.24 13.08
C THR A 430 -7.89 -22.90 12.33
N GLU A 431 -9.02 -23.30 12.91
CA GLU A 431 -10.34 -23.11 12.34
C GLU A 431 -10.84 -21.67 12.52
N LEU A 432 -11.44 -21.12 11.47
CA LEU A 432 -12.07 -19.81 11.49
C LEU A 432 -13.41 -19.90 12.22
N ALA A 433 -13.58 -19.11 13.28
CA ALA A 433 -14.89 -18.93 13.91
C ALA A 433 -15.94 -18.31 12.96
N LEU A 434 -17.14 -18.86 12.98
CA LEU A 434 -18.29 -18.39 12.21
C LEU A 434 -18.61 -16.93 12.55
N ASN A 435 -18.87 -16.12 11.53
CA ASN A 435 -19.19 -14.70 11.60
C ASN A 435 -18.14 -13.80 12.29
N ARG A 436 -16.95 -14.33 12.59
CA ARG A 436 -15.83 -13.52 13.08
C ARG A 436 -15.03 -12.95 11.92
N ALA A 437 -14.78 -11.65 11.98
CA ALA A 437 -13.92 -10.97 11.01
C ALA A 437 -12.44 -11.20 11.37
N TYR A 438 -11.66 -11.58 10.35
CA TYR A 438 -10.21 -11.72 10.43
C TYR A 438 -9.56 -10.74 9.45
N LYS A 439 -8.67 -9.87 9.94
CA LYS A 439 -7.96 -8.87 9.13
C LYS A 439 -6.55 -9.35 8.81
N PHE A 440 -6.16 -9.19 7.55
CA PHE A 440 -4.85 -9.55 7.04
C PHE A 440 -4.23 -8.34 6.33
N SER A 441 -2.93 -8.15 6.52
CA SER A 441 -2.11 -7.10 5.90
C SER A 441 -0.70 -7.62 5.67
N ASN A 442 -0.01 -7.11 4.64
CA ASN A 442 1.37 -7.48 4.31
C ASN A 442 1.63 -9.01 4.35
N THR A 443 0.80 -9.79 3.65
CA THR A 443 0.84 -11.25 3.78
C THR A 443 0.48 -11.94 2.46
N LYS A 444 1.17 -13.04 2.15
CA LYS A 444 0.87 -13.97 1.06
C LYS A 444 0.34 -15.28 1.68
N SER A 445 -0.97 -15.50 1.65
CA SER A 445 -1.64 -16.50 2.50
C SER A 445 -2.72 -17.30 1.78
N TYR A 446 -3.33 -18.23 2.51
CA TYR A 446 -4.39 -19.09 2.02
C TYR A 446 -5.37 -19.45 3.14
N ILE A 447 -6.63 -19.71 2.78
CA ILE A 447 -7.66 -20.31 3.63
C ILE A 447 -8.21 -21.52 2.88
N TYR A 448 -8.27 -22.67 3.53
CA TYR A 448 -8.74 -23.91 2.93
C TYR A 448 -9.94 -24.48 3.67
N THR A 449 -10.62 -25.45 3.07
CA THR A 449 -11.76 -26.13 3.68
C THR A 449 -11.70 -27.63 3.40
N LEU A 450 -12.05 -28.46 4.40
CA LEU A 450 -12.14 -29.92 4.23
C LEU A 450 -13.57 -30.39 3.89
N GLN A 451 -14.59 -29.59 4.21
CA GLN A 451 -16.01 -29.95 4.05
C GLN A 451 -16.81 -28.98 3.18
N GLY A 452 -16.19 -27.91 2.68
CA GLY A 452 -16.84 -26.81 1.98
C GLY A 452 -17.17 -25.65 2.92
N CYS A 453 -17.11 -24.43 2.40
CA CYS A 453 -17.46 -23.22 3.14
C CYS A 453 -17.85 -22.04 2.25
N THR A 454 -18.36 -20.99 2.88
CA THR A 454 -18.60 -19.70 2.24
C THR A 454 -17.90 -18.60 3.03
N LEU A 455 -17.05 -17.83 2.37
CA LEU A 455 -16.28 -16.72 2.92
C LEU A 455 -16.83 -15.39 2.39
N GLU A 456 -16.99 -14.41 3.26
CA GLU A 456 -17.16 -13.00 2.89
C GLU A 456 -15.79 -12.32 2.94
N ILE A 457 -15.46 -11.58 1.88
CA ILE A 457 -14.18 -10.89 1.74
C ILE A 457 -14.46 -9.40 1.52
N LYS A 458 -13.78 -8.55 2.29
CA LYS A 458 -13.86 -7.09 2.22
C LYS A 458 -12.45 -6.52 2.05
N GLY A 459 -12.31 -5.47 1.24
CA GLY A 459 -11.02 -4.86 0.94
C GLY A 459 -10.40 -5.40 -0.36
N SER A 460 -9.27 -4.82 -0.75
CA SER A 460 -8.57 -5.16 -2.00
C SER A 460 -7.40 -6.09 -1.72
N CYS A 461 -7.31 -7.18 -2.48
CA CYS A 461 -6.19 -8.11 -2.49
C CYS A 461 -6.14 -8.85 -3.83
N GLU A 462 -4.94 -9.24 -4.27
CA GLU A 462 -4.82 -10.23 -5.34
C GLU A 462 -5.27 -11.57 -4.79
N SER A 463 -6.17 -12.27 -5.48
CA SER A 463 -6.63 -13.58 -5.01
C SER A 463 -7.09 -14.50 -6.12
N ARG A 464 -6.99 -15.81 -5.87
CA ARG A 464 -7.47 -16.88 -6.74
C ARG A 464 -8.03 -18.03 -5.90
N VAL A 465 -8.98 -18.78 -6.46
CA VAL A 465 -9.44 -20.04 -5.88
C VAL A 465 -8.67 -21.18 -6.55
N ALA A 466 -8.06 -22.04 -5.74
CA ALA A 466 -7.50 -23.30 -6.20
C ALA A 466 -8.62 -24.35 -6.13
N GLU A 467 -9.04 -24.79 -7.31
CA GLU A 467 -10.11 -25.75 -7.49
C GLU A 467 -9.52 -27.14 -7.73
N TYR A 468 -10.00 -28.11 -6.98
CA TYR A 468 -9.64 -29.51 -7.14
C TYR A 468 -10.90 -30.29 -7.55
N PRO A 469 -10.93 -30.87 -8.77
CA PRO A 469 -12.04 -31.72 -9.21
C PRO A 469 -12.30 -32.89 -8.27
N LYS A 470 -11.23 -33.42 -7.66
CA LYS A 470 -11.30 -34.52 -6.69
C LYS A 470 -10.38 -34.25 -5.49
N PRO A 471 -10.74 -34.73 -4.28
CA PRO A 471 -9.89 -34.59 -3.10
C PRO A 471 -8.46 -35.11 -3.26
N GLU A 472 -8.27 -36.19 -4.04
CA GLU A 472 -6.97 -36.82 -4.26
C GLU A 472 -5.99 -35.93 -5.05
N GLU A 473 -6.50 -34.91 -5.73
CA GLU A 473 -5.70 -33.94 -6.48
C GLU A 473 -5.24 -32.77 -5.58
N SER A 474 -5.76 -32.67 -4.36
CA SER A 474 -5.37 -31.66 -3.39
C SER A 474 -4.23 -32.18 -2.50
N PRO A 475 -3.09 -31.46 -2.39
CA PRO A 475 -2.01 -31.80 -1.45
C PRO A 475 -2.50 -31.90 0.00
N LEU A 476 -3.58 -31.19 0.32
CA LEU A 476 -4.20 -31.17 1.65
C LEU A 476 -4.63 -32.56 2.10
N LEU A 477 -5.12 -33.43 1.21
CA LEU A 477 -5.52 -34.80 1.57
C LEU A 477 -4.33 -35.59 2.13
N THR A 478 -3.17 -35.48 1.48
CA THR A 478 -1.94 -36.15 1.92
C THR A 478 -1.47 -35.62 3.27
N TYR A 479 -1.57 -34.31 3.50
CA TYR A 479 -1.23 -33.71 4.79
C TYR A 479 -2.18 -34.17 5.91
N VAL A 480 -3.47 -34.31 5.63
CA VAL A 480 -4.47 -34.83 6.58
C VAL A 480 -4.20 -36.30 6.91
N ASN A 481 -3.89 -37.12 5.91
CA ASN A 481 -3.52 -38.53 6.11
C ASN A 481 -2.27 -38.64 7.00
N MET A 482 -1.25 -37.81 6.73
CA MET A 482 -0.05 -37.74 7.56
C MET A 482 -0.37 -37.33 9.00
N HIS A 483 -1.24 -36.33 9.18
CA HIS A 483 -1.67 -35.92 10.51
C HIS A 483 -2.33 -37.06 11.30
N PHE A 484 -3.23 -37.84 10.69
CA PHE A 484 -3.88 -38.95 11.37
C PHE A 484 -2.90 -40.08 11.72
N ALA A 485 -1.94 -40.39 10.84
CA ALA A 485 -0.88 -41.34 11.16
C ALA A 485 -0.05 -40.88 12.38
N LEU A 486 0.32 -39.61 12.43
CA LEU A 486 1.01 -39.03 13.58
C LEU A 486 0.14 -39.03 14.84
N GLN A 487 -1.17 -38.81 14.71
CA GLN A 487 -2.09 -38.83 15.84
C GLN A 487 -2.21 -40.22 16.46
N ASP A 488 -2.16 -41.28 15.66
CA ASP A 488 -2.13 -42.65 16.17
C ASP A 488 -0.85 -42.93 16.95
N GLU A 489 0.31 -42.44 16.49
CA GLU A 489 1.56 -42.52 17.25
C GLU A 489 1.50 -41.74 18.57
N ARG A 490 0.87 -40.55 18.58
CA ARG A 490 0.64 -39.80 19.83
C ARG A 490 -0.21 -40.58 20.84
N LYS A 491 -1.32 -41.18 20.38
CA LYS A 491 -2.20 -42.00 21.24
C LYS A 491 -1.48 -43.23 21.77
N LYS A 492 -0.64 -43.89 20.96
CA LYS A 492 0.21 -45.00 21.41
C LYS A 492 1.17 -44.53 22.51
N ALA A 493 1.82 -43.38 22.34
CA ALA A 493 2.73 -42.82 23.34
C ALA A 493 2.02 -42.39 24.63
N GLU A 494 0.78 -41.87 24.54
CA GLU A 494 -0.04 -41.50 25.69
C GLU A 494 -0.47 -42.71 26.53
N THR A 495 -0.83 -43.82 25.86
CA THR A 495 -1.35 -45.03 26.51
C THR A 495 -0.28 -46.01 26.96
N THR A 496 0.93 -45.94 26.40
CA THR A 496 2.02 -46.87 26.74
C THR A 496 2.73 -46.42 28.03
N PRO A 497 2.77 -47.24 29.10
CA PRO A 497 3.44 -46.87 30.33
C PRO A 497 4.97 -46.92 30.16
N GLY A 498 5.64 -45.78 30.38
CA GLY A 498 7.10 -45.72 30.47
C GLY A 498 7.67 -44.42 29.92
N ALA A 499 8.64 -43.83 30.63
CA ALA A 499 9.29 -42.58 30.22
C ALA A 499 10.11 -42.70 28.92
N GLN A 500 10.33 -43.92 28.41
CA GLN A 500 11.08 -44.21 27.19
C GLN A 500 10.23 -44.10 25.92
N VAL A 501 8.90 -44.17 26.04
CA VAL A 501 8.01 -44.03 24.88
C VAL A 501 7.66 -42.56 24.71
N GLN A 502 7.98 -42.01 23.55
CA GLN A 502 7.73 -40.62 23.19
C GLN A 502 6.80 -40.58 21.97
N GLY A 503 6.06 -39.49 21.85
CA GLY A 503 5.33 -39.16 20.63
C GLY A 503 6.27 -38.96 19.44
N PRO A 504 5.71 -38.85 18.23
CA PRO A 504 6.50 -38.73 17.01
C PRO A 504 7.35 -37.45 17.02
N ARG A 505 8.61 -37.56 16.62
CA ARG A 505 9.55 -36.45 16.44
C ARG A 505 9.80 -36.30 14.96
N VAL A 506 9.03 -35.40 14.36
CA VAL A 506 8.90 -35.22 12.92
C VAL A 506 9.81 -34.09 12.47
N MET A 507 10.73 -34.34 11.56
CA MET A 507 11.49 -33.28 10.90
C MET A 507 10.95 -33.05 9.48
N ILE A 508 10.76 -31.80 9.09
CA ILE A 508 10.28 -31.42 7.76
C ILE A 508 11.42 -30.74 7.00
N CYS A 509 11.83 -31.34 5.90
CA CYS A 509 12.95 -30.94 5.05
C CYS A 509 12.46 -30.63 3.63
N GLY A 510 13.23 -29.86 2.87
CA GLY A 510 12.91 -29.50 1.49
C GLY A 510 13.53 -28.16 1.09
N ARG A 511 13.55 -27.88 -0.22
CA ARG A 511 14.13 -26.65 -0.78
C ARG A 511 13.43 -25.39 -0.28
N ALA A 512 14.05 -24.23 -0.48
CA ALA A 512 13.41 -22.93 -0.27
C ALA A 512 12.09 -22.86 -1.07
N GLY A 513 11.03 -22.34 -0.45
CA GLY A 513 9.72 -22.23 -1.11
C GLY A 513 8.95 -23.55 -1.33
N SER A 514 9.32 -24.65 -0.66
CA SER A 514 8.56 -25.92 -0.73
C SER A 514 7.32 -25.98 0.16
N GLY A 515 7.17 -25.04 1.12
CA GLY A 515 6.03 -24.99 2.03
C GLY A 515 6.24 -25.69 3.39
N LYS A 516 7.51 -25.93 3.80
CA LYS A 516 7.88 -26.61 5.06
C LYS A 516 7.15 -26.03 6.28
N THR A 517 7.31 -24.73 6.51
CA THR A 517 6.70 -24.01 7.63
C THR A 517 5.17 -24.07 7.61
N SER A 518 4.57 -24.03 6.42
CA SER A 518 3.11 -24.16 6.27
C SER A 518 2.62 -25.56 6.65
N LEU A 519 3.35 -26.61 6.26
CA LEU A 519 3.04 -27.99 6.68
C LEU A 519 3.24 -28.17 8.18
N ALA A 520 4.36 -27.65 8.72
CA ALA A 520 4.70 -27.71 10.12
C ALA A 520 3.59 -27.08 10.98
N ARG A 521 3.12 -25.89 10.61
CA ARG A 521 2.00 -25.21 11.28
C ARG A 521 0.70 -26.01 11.19
N LYS A 522 0.32 -26.54 10.01
CA LYS A 522 -0.88 -27.40 9.89
C LYS A 522 -0.83 -28.59 10.83
N LEU A 523 0.27 -29.34 10.86
CA LEU A 523 0.41 -30.53 11.71
C LEU A 523 0.33 -30.20 13.20
N VAL A 524 0.95 -29.09 13.62
CA VAL A 524 0.90 -28.58 15.00
C VAL A 524 -0.50 -28.08 15.36
N GLY A 525 -1.13 -27.29 14.49
CA GLY A 525 -2.47 -26.74 14.69
C GLY A 525 -3.53 -27.83 14.82
N TRP A 526 -3.54 -28.82 13.93
CA TRP A 526 -4.47 -29.95 14.02
C TRP A 526 -4.24 -30.81 15.27
N ALA A 527 -2.99 -31.08 15.64
CA ALA A 527 -2.70 -31.83 16.87
C ALA A 527 -3.20 -31.06 18.11
N THR A 528 -3.00 -29.75 18.14
CA THR A 528 -3.50 -28.88 19.20
C THR A 528 -5.03 -28.90 19.26
N ARG A 529 -5.71 -28.84 18.11
CA ARG A 529 -7.18 -28.96 18.01
C ARG A 529 -7.69 -30.30 18.52
N MET A 530 -6.91 -31.36 18.41
CA MET A 530 -7.23 -32.69 18.96
C MET A 530 -6.83 -32.87 20.44
N GLY A 531 -6.44 -31.79 21.13
CA GLY A 531 -6.10 -31.81 22.56
C GLY A 531 -4.67 -32.21 22.88
N SER A 532 -3.83 -32.46 21.86
CA SER A 532 -2.39 -32.69 22.06
C SER A 532 -1.66 -31.36 22.28
N GLN A 533 -0.45 -31.42 22.83
CA GLN A 533 0.42 -30.27 23.08
C GLN A 533 1.77 -30.46 22.38
N PRO A 534 1.81 -30.52 21.04
CA PRO A 534 3.05 -30.73 20.30
C PRO A 534 4.06 -29.61 20.59
N LEU A 535 5.33 -30.00 20.68
CA LEU A 535 6.42 -29.05 20.64
C LEU A 535 6.76 -28.71 19.19
N MET A 536 7.01 -27.44 18.90
CA MET A 536 7.51 -27.00 17.61
C MET A 536 8.89 -26.38 17.76
N ALA A 537 9.82 -26.73 16.88
CA ALA A 537 11.15 -26.15 16.81
C ALA A 537 11.42 -25.63 15.39
N ASN A 538 12.02 -24.45 15.27
CA ASN A 538 12.48 -23.88 14.01
C ASN A 538 14.00 -23.79 14.02
N LEU A 539 14.61 -24.34 12.97
CA LEU A 539 16.05 -24.36 12.74
C LEU A 539 16.49 -23.43 11.60
N ASP A 540 15.54 -22.76 10.93
CA ASP A 540 15.84 -21.74 9.91
C ASP A 540 15.97 -20.35 10.57
N PRO A 541 17.17 -19.75 10.60
CA PRO A 541 17.34 -18.42 11.17
C PRO A 541 16.49 -17.37 10.42
N ASN A 542 16.08 -17.60 9.17
CA ASN A 542 15.36 -16.63 8.36
C ASN A 542 13.94 -16.29 8.84
N GLU A 543 13.27 -17.23 9.50
CA GLU A 543 11.83 -17.13 9.78
C GLU A 543 11.53 -16.63 11.20
N GLY A 544 12.34 -17.01 12.20
CA GLY A 544 12.14 -16.70 13.62
C GLY A 544 10.84 -17.29 14.21
N LEU A 545 10.92 -18.36 15.02
CA LEU A 545 9.71 -18.92 15.65
C LEU A 545 9.36 -18.19 16.95
N LEU A 546 8.26 -17.42 16.97
CA LEU A 546 7.83 -16.59 18.12
C LEU A 546 8.96 -15.66 18.62
N SER A 547 9.81 -15.21 17.71
CA SER A 547 11.04 -14.48 17.99
C SER A 547 11.45 -13.68 16.75
N LEU A 548 12.43 -12.79 16.90
CA LEU A 548 12.98 -12.06 15.76
C LEU A 548 13.73 -13.00 14.80
N PRO A 549 13.83 -12.62 13.51
CA PRO A 549 14.75 -13.25 12.59
C PRO A 549 16.18 -13.25 13.15
N GLY A 550 16.94 -14.27 12.78
CA GLY A 550 18.32 -14.48 13.22
C GLY A 550 18.40 -15.40 14.42
N THR A 551 17.32 -16.16 14.68
CA THR A 551 17.18 -17.00 15.86
C THR A 551 16.76 -18.42 15.52
N LEU A 552 17.23 -19.36 16.33
CA LEU A 552 16.68 -20.71 16.41
C LEU A 552 15.82 -20.81 17.67
N SER A 553 14.64 -21.40 17.58
CA SER A 553 13.71 -21.35 18.71
C SER A 553 12.73 -22.53 18.74
N ALA A 554 12.16 -22.77 19.92
CA ALA A 554 11.15 -23.79 20.11
C ALA A 554 10.10 -23.38 21.15
N ALA A 555 8.87 -23.83 20.96
CA ALA A 555 7.77 -23.59 21.90
C ALA A 555 6.78 -24.75 21.91
N VAL A 556 6.04 -24.87 23.02
CA VAL A 556 4.92 -25.82 23.13
C VAL A 556 3.64 -25.14 22.65
N TYR A 557 2.93 -25.80 21.74
CA TYR A 557 1.63 -25.37 21.25
C TYR A 557 0.56 -26.22 21.93
N GLY A 558 0.14 -25.80 23.13
CA GLY A 558 -1.00 -26.41 23.85
C GLY A 558 -2.34 -25.68 23.62
N THR A 559 -2.32 -24.62 22.82
CA THR A 559 -3.47 -23.75 22.54
C THR A 559 -3.42 -23.28 21.10
N LEU A 560 -4.57 -22.94 20.52
CA LEU A 560 -4.72 -22.49 19.13
C LEU A 560 -3.75 -21.36 18.75
N MET A 561 -3.32 -21.35 17.49
CA MET A 561 -2.52 -20.25 16.91
C MET A 561 -3.44 -19.08 16.53
N ASP A 562 -2.89 -17.87 16.36
CA ASP A 562 -3.69 -16.77 15.83
C ASP A 562 -3.89 -16.99 14.32
N VAL A 563 -5.15 -16.93 13.89
CA VAL A 563 -5.54 -16.98 12.48
C VAL A 563 -5.02 -15.77 11.72
N GLU A 564 -4.61 -14.67 12.36
CA GLU A 564 -4.06 -13.49 11.68
C GLU A 564 -2.53 -13.37 11.76
N GLU A 565 -1.83 -14.33 12.37
CA GLU A 565 -0.34 -14.35 12.36
C GLU A 565 0.18 -14.26 10.91
N PRO A 566 1.27 -13.52 10.61
CA PRO A 566 1.80 -13.38 9.27
C PRO A 566 2.01 -14.74 8.58
N ALA A 567 1.71 -14.82 7.28
CA ALA A 567 1.88 -16.07 6.53
C ALA A 567 3.35 -16.33 6.20
N GLY A 568 3.75 -17.60 6.26
CA GLY A 568 5.10 -18.03 5.91
C GLY A 568 6.09 -18.07 7.08
N GLY A 569 5.75 -17.52 8.25
CA GLY A 569 6.55 -17.58 9.47
C GLY A 569 5.69 -17.79 10.72
N PHE A 570 6.30 -17.67 11.90
CA PHE A 570 5.58 -17.68 13.17
C PHE A 570 5.63 -16.27 13.73
N GLY A 571 4.50 -15.57 13.68
CA GLY A 571 4.41 -14.20 14.21
C GLY A 571 4.81 -14.09 15.68
N ILE A 572 4.95 -12.86 16.17
CA ILE A 572 5.40 -12.59 17.55
C ILE A 572 4.19 -12.33 18.47
N GLY A 573 3.01 -12.05 17.90
CA GLY A 573 1.76 -11.75 18.58
C GLY A 573 1.29 -12.80 19.60
N SER A 574 1.76 -14.04 19.49
CA SER A 574 1.47 -15.11 20.46
C SER A 574 2.48 -15.19 21.62
N THR A 575 3.44 -14.28 21.76
CA THR A 575 4.38 -14.25 22.91
C THR A 575 3.76 -13.60 24.16
N PRO A 576 4.26 -13.88 25.38
CA PRO A 576 3.74 -13.29 26.61
C PRO A 576 3.86 -11.77 26.63
N SER A 577 2.79 -11.09 27.05
CA SER A 577 2.80 -9.65 27.33
C SER A 577 2.19 -9.36 28.71
N SER A 578 2.35 -8.15 29.21
CA SER A 578 1.78 -7.73 30.50
C SER A 578 0.27 -7.47 30.48
N GLY A 579 -0.35 -7.51 29.30
CA GLY A 579 -1.77 -7.24 29.09
C GLY A 579 -2.54 -8.47 28.61
N PRO A 580 -3.88 -8.38 28.52
CA PRO A 580 -4.69 -9.46 27.97
C PRO A 580 -4.38 -9.67 26.48
N GLY A 581 -4.30 -10.93 26.06
CA GLY A 581 -4.18 -11.32 24.65
C GLY A 581 -5.44 -12.02 24.17
N ALA A 582 -5.84 -11.79 22.91
CA ALA A 582 -6.98 -12.47 22.30
C ALA A 582 -6.72 -13.97 22.05
N VAL A 583 -5.46 -14.34 21.90
CA VAL A 583 -4.99 -15.71 21.69
C VAL A 583 -4.05 -16.07 22.85
N PRO A 584 -4.16 -17.28 23.44
CA PRO A 584 -3.28 -17.68 24.53
C PRO A 584 -1.82 -17.69 24.10
N VAL A 585 -0.96 -17.23 25.00
CA VAL A 585 0.46 -17.03 24.73
C VAL A 585 1.25 -18.34 24.76
N LYS A 586 2.34 -18.38 24.00
CA LYS A 586 3.32 -19.47 23.97
C LYS A 586 4.64 -18.91 24.45
N VAL A 587 5.37 -19.70 25.24
CA VAL A 587 6.65 -19.30 25.81
C VAL A 587 7.77 -19.99 25.03
N PRO A 588 8.48 -19.28 24.13
CA PRO A 588 9.58 -19.87 23.38
C PRO A 588 10.87 -19.92 24.21
N VAL A 589 11.70 -20.91 23.93
CA VAL A 589 13.15 -20.83 24.17
C VAL A 589 13.81 -20.38 22.86
N VAL A 590 14.71 -19.41 22.95
CA VAL A 590 15.30 -18.73 21.80
C VAL A 590 16.82 -18.71 21.94
N TYR A 591 17.54 -18.98 20.86
CA TYR A 591 18.99 -18.85 20.73
C TYR A 591 19.31 -17.92 19.56
N TYR A 592 20.22 -16.98 19.76
CA TYR A 592 20.58 -15.98 18.76
C TYR A 592 21.74 -16.48 17.88
N TYR A 593 21.48 -16.59 16.58
CA TYR A 593 22.46 -16.98 15.56
C TYR A 593 23.06 -15.74 14.87
N GLY A 594 22.26 -14.68 14.67
CA GLY A 594 22.73 -13.37 14.20
C GLY A 594 23.23 -13.31 12.75
N ARG A 595 22.91 -14.31 11.94
CA ARG A 595 23.25 -14.43 10.50
C ARG A 595 22.05 -14.91 9.70
N GLU A 596 22.06 -14.66 8.40
CA GLU A 596 20.95 -14.99 7.49
C GLU A 596 20.96 -16.48 7.10
N LYS A 597 22.14 -17.04 6.80
CA LYS A 597 22.25 -18.39 6.25
C LYS A 597 22.99 -19.31 7.19
N VAL A 598 22.61 -20.58 7.18
CA VAL A 598 23.24 -21.63 8.01
C VAL A 598 24.70 -21.81 7.60
N GLU A 599 24.97 -21.65 6.31
CA GLU A 599 26.28 -21.78 5.68
C GLU A 599 27.27 -20.70 6.15
N ASP A 600 26.79 -19.55 6.63
CA ASP A 600 27.64 -18.43 7.06
C ASP A 600 28.45 -18.76 8.32
N ASP A 601 27.97 -19.67 9.18
CA ASP A 601 28.69 -20.15 10.37
C ASP A 601 28.15 -21.52 10.84
N VAL A 602 28.48 -22.55 10.07
CA VAL A 602 28.06 -23.93 10.33
C VAL A 602 28.43 -24.41 11.75
N PRO A 603 29.66 -24.20 12.28
CA PRO A 603 29.99 -24.60 13.65
C PRO A 603 29.05 -23.97 14.68
N HIS A 604 28.78 -22.67 14.57
CA HIS A 604 27.88 -21.99 15.49
C HIS A 604 26.44 -22.50 15.37
N TRP A 605 25.93 -22.68 14.15
CA TRP A 605 24.60 -23.23 13.93
C TRP A 605 24.47 -24.63 14.54
N ARG A 606 25.50 -25.49 14.39
CA ARG A 606 25.54 -26.82 15.02
C ARG A 606 25.49 -26.74 16.54
N ASP A 607 26.23 -25.82 17.14
CA ASP A 607 26.22 -25.62 18.59
C ASP A 607 24.86 -25.17 19.11
N LEU A 608 24.23 -24.19 18.45
CA LEU A 608 22.89 -23.73 18.81
C LEU A 608 21.83 -24.80 18.59
N THR A 609 21.93 -25.56 17.51
CA THR A 609 21.05 -26.71 17.23
C THR A 609 21.16 -27.76 18.35
N ARG A 610 22.37 -28.04 18.84
CA ARG A 610 22.60 -28.91 20.01
C ARG A 610 21.94 -28.37 21.28
N LYS A 611 22.08 -27.07 21.57
CA LYS A 611 21.47 -26.42 22.73
C LYS A 611 19.95 -26.46 22.65
N LEU A 612 19.38 -26.14 21.49
CA LEU A 612 17.94 -26.19 21.26
C LEU A 612 17.38 -27.60 21.39
N ALA A 613 18.03 -28.59 20.78
CA ALA A 613 17.65 -30.00 20.91
C ALA A 613 17.70 -30.48 22.37
N SER A 614 18.70 -30.04 23.13
CA SER A 614 18.79 -30.31 24.57
C SER A 614 17.62 -29.70 25.35
N SER A 615 17.23 -28.46 25.05
CA SER A 615 16.07 -27.78 25.67
C SER A 615 14.76 -28.48 25.32
N VAL A 616 14.59 -28.92 24.07
CA VAL A 616 13.45 -29.72 23.63
C VAL A 616 13.39 -31.06 24.37
N ARG A 617 14.50 -31.80 24.43
CA ARG A 617 14.59 -33.06 25.19
C ARG A 617 14.28 -32.85 26.67
N ALA A 618 14.76 -31.78 27.28
CA ALA A 618 14.45 -31.46 28.67
C ALA A 618 12.94 -31.23 28.89
N LYS A 619 12.26 -30.53 27.97
CA LYS A 619 10.81 -30.32 28.05
C LYS A 619 10.03 -31.62 27.86
N LEU A 620 10.39 -32.45 26.87
CA LEU A 620 9.79 -33.78 26.65
C LEU A 620 9.97 -34.71 27.87
N ASN A 621 11.13 -34.67 28.52
CA ASN A 621 11.36 -35.51 29.70
C ASN A 621 10.55 -35.05 30.92
N LYS A 622 10.38 -33.73 31.08
CA LYS A 622 9.68 -33.13 32.22
C LYS A 622 8.16 -33.21 32.12
N ASP A 623 7.62 -33.09 30.91
CA ASP A 623 6.18 -32.88 30.68
C ASP A 623 5.57 -34.06 29.92
N LYS A 624 4.67 -34.80 30.57
CA LYS A 624 4.10 -36.04 30.01
C LYS A 624 3.22 -35.77 28.78
N ASP A 625 2.48 -34.65 28.76
CA ASP A 625 1.50 -34.37 27.72
C ASP A 625 2.22 -33.90 26.46
N VAL A 626 3.27 -33.08 26.63
CA VAL A 626 4.19 -32.71 25.55
C VAL A 626 4.97 -33.92 25.05
N ARG A 627 5.43 -34.80 25.95
CA ARG A 627 6.13 -36.03 25.57
C ARG A 627 5.30 -36.92 24.68
N ALA A 628 4.05 -37.18 25.06
CA ALA A 628 3.12 -38.01 24.28
C ALA A 628 2.76 -37.35 22.95
N SER A 629 2.70 -36.01 22.92
CA SER A 629 2.39 -35.24 21.72
C SER A 629 3.53 -35.19 20.69
N GLY A 630 4.77 -35.34 21.16
CA GLY A 630 5.98 -35.34 20.32
C GLY A 630 6.41 -33.94 19.90
N ALA A 631 7.22 -33.88 18.84
CA ALA A 631 7.82 -32.65 18.33
C ALA A 631 7.71 -32.56 16.79
N VAL A 632 7.56 -31.33 16.28
CA VAL A 632 7.65 -31.00 14.86
C VAL A 632 8.81 -30.01 14.68
N ILE A 633 9.78 -30.37 13.86
CA ILE A 633 11.01 -29.61 13.62
C ILE A 633 10.98 -29.10 12.18
N ASP A 634 10.91 -27.78 12.01
CA ASP A 634 11.04 -27.10 10.74
C ASP A 634 12.53 -26.88 10.44
N ALA A 635 13.04 -27.56 9.41
CA ALA A 635 14.45 -27.54 9.03
C ALA A 635 14.77 -26.32 8.14
N PRO A 636 16.01 -25.81 8.17
CA PRO A 636 16.45 -24.76 7.25
C PRO A 636 16.34 -25.19 5.79
N SER A 637 16.22 -24.19 4.91
CA SER A 637 16.23 -24.41 3.46
C SER A 637 17.63 -24.73 2.95
N LEU A 638 18.04 -26.00 3.05
CA LEU A 638 19.34 -26.50 2.61
C LEU A 638 19.28 -27.08 1.19
N GLY A 639 20.39 -27.00 0.45
CA GLY A 639 20.52 -27.61 -0.86
C GLY A 639 20.58 -29.14 -0.83
N ASP A 640 20.31 -29.80 -1.96
CA ASP A 640 20.36 -31.27 -2.08
C ASP A 640 21.80 -31.83 -2.14
N GLY A 641 22.81 -30.95 -2.05
CA GLY A 641 24.22 -31.34 -2.04
C GLY A 641 24.61 -32.06 -0.75
N LYS A 642 25.79 -32.70 -0.77
CA LYS A 642 26.34 -33.45 0.36
C LYS A 642 26.39 -32.63 1.67
N GLU A 643 26.80 -31.38 1.59
CA GLU A 643 26.90 -30.49 2.75
C GLU A 643 25.54 -30.24 3.41
N GLY A 644 24.50 -29.95 2.60
CA GLY A 644 23.13 -29.80 3.09
C GLY A 644 22.60 -31.08 3.71
N LEU A 645 22.83 -32.24 3.08
CA LEU A 645 22.46 -33.54 3.62
C LEU A 645 23.19 -33.86 4.94
N ASP A 646 24.46 -33.46 5.09
CA ASP A 646 25.23 -33.62 6.32
C ASP A 646 24.69 -32.76 7.47
N LEU A 647 24.24 -31.54 7.17
CA LEU A 647 23.59 -30.66 8.15
C LEU A 647 22.20 -31.17 8.57
N LEU A 648 21.42 -31.68 7.61
CA LEU A 648 20.13 -32.33 7.91
C LEU A 648 20.34 -33.57 8.78
N ALA A 649 21.25 -34.47 8.40
CA ALA A 649 21.55 -35.67 9.19
C ALA A 649 22.02 -35.34 10.61
N PHE A 650 22.84 -34.28 10.76
CA PHE A 650 23.23 -33.77 12.07
C PHE A 650 22.01 -33.36 12.91
N ALA A 651 21.12 -32.53 12.36
CA ALA A 651 19.92 -32.09 13.08
C ALA A 651 18.97 -33.26 13.41
N ILE A 652 18.79 -34.21 12.48
CA ILE A 652 17.99 -35.42 12.67
C ILE A 652 18.47 -36.19 13.91
N ASN A 653 19.79 -36.39 14.01
CA ASN A 653 20.39 -37.09 15.14
C ASN A 653 20.22 -36.32 16.46
N GLU A 654 20.50 -35.01 16.48
CA GLU A 654 20.41 -34.18 17.69
C GLU A 654 19.00 -34.12 18.29
N PHE A 655 17.98 -34.01 17.42
CA PHE A 655 16.58 -34.06 17.82
C PHE A 655 16.04 -35.49 17.98
N SER A 656 16.84 -36.50 17.63
CA SER A 656 16.42 -37.90 17.59
C SER A 656 15.13 -38.09 16.79
N ALA A 657 15.01 -37.40 15.65
CA ALA A 657 13.82 -37.44 14.80
C ALA A 657 13.65 -38.83 14.20
N ASN A 658 12.46 -39.42 14.35
CA ASN A 658 12.14 -40.76 13.84
C ASN A 658 11.30 -40.71 12.55
N ILE A 659 10.73 -39.56 12.19
CA ILE A 659 9.95 -39.39 10.96
C ILE A 659 10.48 -38.17 10.22
N ILE A 660 10.94 -38.37 8.99
CA ILE A 660 11.54 -37.33 8.15
C ILE A 660 10.63 -37.10 6.95
N ILE A 661 9.94 -35.97 6.93
CA ILE A 661 9.10 -35.56 5.80
C ILE A 661 9.96 -34.77 4.82
N VAL A 662 10.05 -35.22 3.57
CA VAL A 662 10.79 -34.52 2.51
C VAL A 662 9.81 -33.94 1.52
N LEU A 663 9.71 -32.60 1.48
CA LEU A 663 8.70 -31.87 0.74
C LEU A 663 9.26 -31.35 -0.59
N GLY A 664 8.72 -31.83 -1.71
CA GLY A 664 9.05 -31.34 -3.06
C GLY A 664 10.49 -31.55 -3.50
N SER A 665 11.26 -32.43 -2.85
CA SER A 665 12.63 -32.79 -3.27
C SER A 665 12.80 -34.31 -3.32
N PRO A 666 12.46 -34.97 -4.46
CA PRO A 666 12.61 -36.41 -4.61
C PRO A 666 14.04 -36.92 -4.41
N GLN A 667 15.02 -36.18 -4.95
CA GLN A 667 16.44 -36.52 -4.83
C GLN A 667 16.90 -36.54 -3.36
N MET A 668 16.59 -35.47 -2.60
CA MET A 668 16.87 -35.42 -1.17
C MET A 668 16.18 -36.57 -0.42
N GLY A 669 14.96 -36.93 -0.83
CA GLY A 669 14.20 -38.04 -0.27
C GLY A 669 14.92 -39.38 -0.44
N GLU A 670 15.36 -39.70 -1.66
CA GLU A 670 16.08 -40.93 -1.97
C GLU A 670 17.44 -41.00 -1.24
N ASP A 671 18.17 -39.88 -1.19
CA ASP A 671 19.48 -39.81 -0.54
C ASP A 671 19.37 -39.96 0.98
N LEU A 672 18.41 -39.29 1.62
CA LEU A 672 18.14 -39.45 3.05
C LEU A 672 17.63 -40.85 3.37
N GLN A 673 16.75 -41.42 2.53
CA GLN A 673 16.26 -42.78 2.72
C GLN A 673 17.40 -43.79 2.67
N ARG A 674 18.34 -43.66 1.73
CA ARG A 674 19.52 -44.53 1.64
C ARG A 674 20.45 -44.36 2.84
N ARG A 675 20.69 -43.11 3.27
CA ARG A 675 21.61 -42.79 4.37
C ARG A 675 21.09 -43.29 5.71
N LEU A 676 19.79 -43.15 5.98
CA LEU A 676 19.18 -43.40 7.28
C LEU A 676 18.58 -44.81 7.42
N ALA A 677 18.62 -45.64 6.37
CA ALA A 677 17.94 -46.94 6.32
C ALA A 677 18.33 -47.91 7.46
N GLU A 678 19.60 -47.92 7.86
CA GLU A 678 20.13 -48.78 8.93
C GLU A 678 20.30 -48.04 10.26
N GLU A 679 20.08 -46.72 10.25
CA GLU A 679 20.23 -45.89 11.44
C GLU A 679 19.01 -46.00 12.36
N LYS A 680 19.25 -45.80 13.65
CA LYS A 680 18.21 -45.73 14.67
C LYS A 680 18.36 -44.46 15.47
N THR A 681 17.24 -43.95 15.99
CA THR A 681 17.27 -42.82 16.91
C THR A 681 18.03 -43.16 18.19
N ALA A 682 18.37 -42.15 18.99
CA ALA A 682 18.95 -42.35 20.33
C ALA A 682 18.05 -43.17 21.28
N LEU A 683 16.76 -43.33 20.93
CA LEU A 683 15.78 -44.16 21.66
C LEU A 683 15.62 -45.56 21.05
N GLY A 684 16.39 -45.90 20.00
CA GLY A 684 16.37 -47.20 19.35
C GLY A 684 15.25 -47.42 18.33
N GLU A 685 14.55 -46.36 17.92
CA GLU A 685 13.48 -46.44 16.91
C GLU A 685 14.06 -46.39 15.49
N PRO A 686 13.41 -47.04 14.50
CA PRO A 686 13.75 -46.85 13.10
C PRO A 686 13.44 -45.41 12.65
N ILE A 687 14.23 -44.91 11.71
CA ILE A 687 14.00 -43.61 11.07
C ILE A 687 13.24 -43.84 9.76
N ILE A 688 12.07 -43.21 9.61
CA ILE A 688 11.18 -43.36 8.46
C ILE A 688 11.25 -42.09 7.62
N VAL A 689 11.62 -42.21 6.34
CA VAL A 689 11.60 -41.10 5.38
C VAL A 689 10.31 -41.15 4.56
N VAL A 690 9.59 -40.03 4.52
CA VAL A 690 8.28 -39.88 3.86
C VAL A 690 8.37 -38.76 2.82
N PRO A 691 8.47 -39.08 1.52
CA PRO A 691 8.42 -38.08 0.46
C PRO A 691 7.00 -37.57 0.26
N LEU A 692 6.82 -36.25 0.25
CA LEU A 692 5.55 -35.57 -0.03
C LEU A 692 5.72 -34.56 -1.17
N GLU A 693 4.67 -34.38 -1.97
CA GLU A 693 4.63 -33.33 -2.99
C GLU A 693 4.51 -31.94 -2.33
N ALA A 694 5.22 -30.96 -2.88
CA ALA A 694 5.04 -29.57 -2.48
C ALA A 694 3.72 -29.03 -3.05
N SER A 695 3.07 -28.13 -2.31
CA SER A 695 1.88 -27.44 -2.84
C SER A 695 2.27 -26.45 -3.92
N ASP A 696 1.52 -26.45 -5.02
CA ASP A 696 1.57 -25.43 -6.08
C ASP A 696 1.09 -24.03 -5.63
N GLY A 697 0.55 -23.97 -4.41
CA GLY A 697 0.08 -22.76 -3.75
C GLY A 697 1.14 -22.03 -2.94
N VAL A 698 2.35 -22.59 -2.81
CA VAL A 698 3.41 -21.92 -2.06
C VAL A 698 3.79 -20.64 -2.80
N ALA A 699 3.57 -19.51 -2.14
CA ALA A 699 3.84 -18.21 -2.72
C ALA A 699 5.34 -17.94 -2.78
N GLU A 700 5.78 -17.33 -3.88
CA GLU A 700 7.13 -16.81 -3.99
C GLU A 700 7.33 -15.65 -3.01
N ARG A 701 8.46 -15.65 -2.30
CA ARG A 701 8.83 -14.65 -1.31
C ARG A 701 10.10 -13.95 -1.77
N ASP A 702 9.92 -12.93 -2.59
CA ASP A 702 10.98 -12.05 -3.04
C ASP A 702 11.65 -11.31 -1.86
N ASP A 703 12.85 -10.77 -2.11
CA ASP A 703 13.64 -10.10 -1.08
C ASP A 703 12.94 -8.87 -0.49
N GLN A 704 12.10 -8.18 -1.27
CA GLN A 704 11.37 -7.01 -0.80
C GLN A 704 10.29 -7.42 0.22
N PHE A 705 9.55 -8.48 -0.09
CA PHE A 705 8.56 -9.07 0.80
C PHE A 705 9.21 -9.63 2.07
N MET A 706 10.36 -10.31 1.95
CA MET A 706 11.08 -10.82 3.10
C MET A 706 11.59 -9.68 3.99
N ARG A 707 12.17 -8.61 3.42
CA ARG A 707 12.53 -7.39 4.17
C ARG A 707 11.34 -6.80 4.91
N ALA A 708 10.22 -6.56 4.21
CA ALA A 708 9.01 -6.01 4.82
C ALA A 708 8.46 -6.89 5.94
N THR A 709 8.56 -8.21 5.82
CA THR A 709 8.14 -9.17 6.86
C THR A 709 9.03 -9.08 8.10
N ARG A 710 10.36 -8.95 7.92
CA ARG A 710 11.29 -8.76 9.04
C ARG A 710 11.08 -7.45 9.76
N ASP A 711 10.89 -6.35 9.02
CA ASP A 711 10.60 -5.04 9.60
C ASP A 711 9.30 -5.06 10.40
N ALA A 712 8.27 -5.73 9.86
CA ALA A 712 7.00 -5.92 10.55
C ALA A 712 7.19 -6.72 11.85
N ALA A 713 7.97 -7.80 11.83
CA ALA A 713 8.26 -8.60 13.02
C ALA A 713 9.01 -7.80 14.09
N ILE A 714 10.05 -7.04 13.71
CA ILE A 714 10.79 -6.18 14.66
C ILE A 714 9.85 -5.13 15.26
N LYS A 715 9.03 -4.46 14.44
CA LYS A 715 8.06 -3.48 14.92
C LYS A 715 7.02 -4.10 15.85
N GLU A 716 6.48 -5.27 15.49
CA GLU A 716 5.50 -6.01 16.28
C GLU A 716 6.07 -6.47 17.63
N PHE A 717 7.36 -6.82 17.70
CA PHE A 717 8.01 -7.18 18.96
C PHE A 717 7.99 -6.04 19.99
N PHE A 718 8.27 -4.80 19.55
CA PHE A 718 8.32 -3.65 20.47
C PHE A 718 6.97 -2.98 20.68
N PHE A 719 6.18 -2.80 19.62
CA PHE A 719 4.96 -1.99 19.62
C PHE A 719 3.68 -2.82 19.53
N GLY A 720 3.80 -4.13 19.33
CA GLY A 720 2.65 -5.01 19.12
C GLY A 720 1.94 -4.77 17.79
N ASP A 721 0.67 -5.17 17.73
CA ASP A 721 -0.16 -5.10 16.54
C ASP A 721 -1.45 -4.29 16.80
N ALA A 722 -2.35 -4.27 15.81
CA ALA A 722 -3.63 -3.57 15.92
C ALA A 722 -4.58 -4.14 16.99
N LYS A 723 -4.41 -5.41 17.40
CA LYS A 723 -5.21 -6.03 18.47
C LYS A 723 -4.59 -5.83 19.85
N ARG A 724 -3.27 -5.63 19.89
CA ARG A 724 -2.45 -5.64 21.09
C ARG A 724 -1.33 -4.62 20.93
N THR A 725 -1.64 -3.37 21.25
CA THR A 725 -0.64 -2.30 21.33
C THR A 725 0.25 -2.49 22.56
N LEU A 726 1.56 -2.48 22.34
CA LEU A 726 2.58 -2.51 23.39
C LEU A 726 3.21 -1.13 23.55
N SER A 727 3.72 -0.85 24.75
CA SER A 727 4.35 0.42 25.08
C SER A 727 5.80 0.16 25.46
N PRO A 728 6.73 0.15 24.49
CA PRO A 728 8.14 -0.02 24.80
C PRO A 728 8.68 1.22 25.53
N SER A 729 9.79 1.06 26.23
CA SER A 729 10.41 2.12 27.03
C SER A 729 11.72 2.54 26.42
N THR A 730 11.88 3.84 26.18
CA THR A 730 13.17 4.42 25.81
C THR A 730 14.00 4.70 27.07
N GLN A 731 15.29 4.36 27.03
CA GLN A 731 16.23 4.59 28.13
C GLN A 731 17.53 5.17 27.57
N SER A 732 18.19 6.01 28.35
CA SER A 732 19.53 6.52 28.02
C SER A 732 20.57 5.90 28.94
N ILE A 733 21.54 5.19 28.39
CA ILE A 733 22.51 4.38 29.12
C ILE A 733 23.93 4.86 28.77
N GLY A 734 24.85 4.93 29.75
CA GLY A 734 26.25 5.28 29.48
C GLY A 734 26.99 4.12 28.80
N PHE A 735 28.03 4.43 28.01
CA PHE A 735 28.85 3.40 27.36
C PHE A 735 29.47 2.42 28.37
N ASP A 736 29.84 2.91 29.56
CA ASP A 736 30.49 2.11 30.60
C ASP A 736 29.48 1.24 31.40
N ASP A 737 28.18 1.45 31.19
CA ASP A 737 27.10 0.71 31.87
C ASP A 737 26.60 -0.50 31.05
N VAL A 738 27.16 -0.74 29.86
CA VAL A 738 26.77 -1.84 28.96
C VAL A 738 27.97 -2.63 28.48
N ALA A 739 27.78 -3.94 28.28
CA ALA A 739 28.76 -4.80 27.65
C ALA A 739 28.17 -5.34 26.34
N ILE A 740 28.74 -4.89 25.22
CA ILE A 740 28.30 -5.27 23.88
C ILE A 740 29.37 -6.12 23.24
N PHE A 741 28.95 -7.25 22.65
CA PHE A 741 29.81 -8.20 21.98
C PHE A 741 29.39 -8.34 20.52
N LYS A 742 30.34 -8.58 19.63
CA LYS A 742 30.10 -8.93 18.23
C LYS A 742 30.92 -10.16 17.83
N ALA A 743 30.50 -10.83 16.77
CA ALA A 743 31.35 -11.84 16.13
C ALA A 743 32.46 -11.15 15.31
N PRO A 744 33.69 -11.69 15.30
CA PRO A 744 34.80 -11.10 14.55
C PRO A 744 34.55 -11.10 13.03
N ASP A 745 35.23 -10.20 12.33
CA ASP A 745 35.14 -10.07 10.87
C ASP A 745 35.72 -11.29 10.14
N GLU A 746 35.01 -11.76 9.10
CA GLU A 746 35.40 -12.98 8.37
C GLU A 746 36.76 -12.84 7.69
N SER A 747 37.11 -11.62 7.28
CA SER A 747 38.45 -11.28 6.78
C SER A 747 39.54 -11.33 7.84
N GLU A 748 39.16 -11.30 9.11
CA GLU A 748 40.07 -11.25 10.26
C GLU A 748 40.08 -12.57 11.05
N ALA A 749 39.22 -13.53 10.69
CA ALA A 749 39.09 -14.81 11.35
C ALA A 749 40.33 -15.71 11.13
N TYR A 750 41.12 -15.93 12.18
CA TYR A 750 42.21 -16.91 12.20
C TYR A 750 42.04 -17.95 13.31
N GLU A 751 42.74 -19.07 13.16
CA GLU A 751 42.66 -20.21 14.09
C GLU A 751 43.08 -19.79 15.51
N GLY A 752 42.14 -19.84 16.46
CA GLY A 752 42.35 -19.47 17.87
C GLY A 752 41.81 -18.09 18.29
N GLN A 753 41.16 -17.33 17.41
CA GLN A 753 40.42 -16.12 17.82
C GLN A 753 39.20 -16.45 18.70
N PRO A 754 38.80 -15.53 19.60
CA PRO A 754 37.60 -15.71 20.41
C PRO A 754 36.34 -15.66 19.54
N VAL A 755 35.33 -16.46 19.89
CA VAL A 755 34.09 -16.55 19.09
C VAL A 755 33.20 -15.31 19.20
N LEU A 756 33.45 -14.45 20.19
CA LEU A 756 32.91 -13.11 20.35
C LEU A 756 34.01 -12.20 20.89
N GLU A 757 33.99 -10.93 20.49
CA GLU A 757 34.84 -9.87 21.00
C GLU A 757 34.00 -8.69 21.49
N ALA A 758 34.57 -7.84 22.35
CA ALA A 758 33.91 -6.61 22.77
C ALA A 758 33.74 -5.69 21.56
N ALA A 759 32.51 -5.26 21.30
CA ALA A 759 32.21 -4.31 20.23
C ALA A 759 32.59 -2.89 20.67
N GLU A 760 33.27 -2.16 19.79
CA GLU A 760 33.42 -0.72 19.93
C GLU A 760 32.06 -0.05 19.68
N ILE A 761 31.61 0.77 20.63
CA ILE A 761 30.34 1.48 20.52
C ILE A 761 30.53 2.68 19.59
N SER A 762 29.85 2.67 18.45
CA SER A 762 29.92 3.71 17.43
C SER A 762 28.54 4.03 16.83
N ALA A 763 28.47 5.12 16.08
CA ALA A 763 27.27 5.54 15.36
C ALA A 763 26.68 4.45 14.43
N GLU A 764 27.51 3.52 13.93
CA GLU A 764 27.08 2.39 13.07
C GLU A 764 26.10 1.44 13.76
N MET A 765 26.10 1.42 15.08
CA MET A 765 25.17 0.62 15.87
C MET A 765 23.75 1.20 15.92
N SER A 766 23.55 2.43 15.47
CA SER A 766 22.24 3.06 15.44
C SER A 766 21.25 2.23 14.64
N HIS A 767 20.02 2.13 15.14
CA HIS A 767 18.89 1.37 14.60
C HIS A 767 19.02 -0.16 14.65
N TRP A 768 20.17 -0.71 15.07
CA TRP A 768 20.32 -2.15 15.22
C TRP A 768 19.52 -2.72 16.38
N THR A 769 19.02 -3.94 16.19
CA THR A 769 18.44 -4.74 17.25
C THR A 769 19.48 -5.72 17.80
N LEU A 770 19.71 -5.68 19.11
CA LEU A 770 20.69 -6.49 19.81
C LEU A 770 20.00 -7.53 20.69
N ALA A 771 20.56 -8.74 20.73
CA ALA A 771 20.08 -9.81 21.60
C ALA A 771 20.59 -9.60 23.03
N VAL A 772 19.68 -9.66 24.01
CA VAL A 772 20.03 -9.66 25.44
C VAL A 772 20.21 -11.12 25.86
N MET A 773 21.45 -11.52 26.12
CA MET A 773 21.78 -12.92 26.40
C MET A 773 21.60 -13.24 27.88
N ASN A 774 21.10 -14.44 28.20
CA ASN A 774 20.97 -14.94 29.57
C ASN A 774 22.30 -15.50 30.08
N ALA A 775 23.26 -14.60 30.31
CA ALA A 775 24.62 -14.91 30.74
C ALA A 775 25.20 -13.77 31.62
N SER A 776 26.32 -14.03 32.26
CA SER A 776 27.12 -12.99 32.91
C SER A 776 28.06 -12.36 31.88
N VAL A 777 28.30 -11.04 31.99
CA VAL A 777 29.30 -10.33 31.17
C VAL A 777 30.73 -10.86 31.36
N ASN A 778 30.97 -11.60 32.44
CA ASN A 778 32.26 -12.22 32.75
C ASN A 778 32.34 -13.71 32.33
N ASP A 779 31.27 -14.26 31.76
CA ASP A 779 31.31 -15.63 31.24
C ASP A 779 32.21 -15.71 30.00
N PRO A 780 32.78 -16.89 29.68
CA PRO A 780 33.55 -17.06 28.46
C PRO A 780 32.75 -16.66 27.20
N PRO A 781 33.37 -16.05 26.18
CA PRO A 781 32.71 -15.67 24.92
C PRO A 781 31.85 -16.78 24.31
N GLU A 782 32.30 -18.03 24.36
CA GLU A 782 31.57 -19.21 23.87
C GLU A 782 30.30 -19.47 24.68
N THR A 783 30.35 -19.23 25.99
CA THR A 783 29.20 -19.40 26.88
C THR A 783 28.17 -18.32 26.62
N ILE A 784 28.60 -17.06 26.47
CA ILE A 784 27.73 -15.93 26.12
C ILE A 784 27.05 -16.19 24.78
N ARG A 785 27.82 -16.58 23.75
CA ARG A 785 27.34 -16.82 22.38
C ARG A 785 26.30 -17.94 22.29
N GLN A 786 26.39 -18.94 23.18
CA GLN A 786 25.48 -20.09 23.21
C GLN A 786 24.35 -19.96 24.25
N ALA A 787 24.30 -18.86 25.00
CA ALA A 787 23.27 -18.64 26.01
C ALA A 787 21.89 -18.42 25.36
N PRO A 788 20.80 -18.80 26.05
CA PRO A 788 19.46 -18.44 25.61
C PRO A 788 19.26 -16.91 25.61
N VAL A 789 18.37 -16.43 24.76
CA VAL A 789 17.99 -15.01 24.68
C VAL A 789 16.92 -14.70 25.73
N ILE A 790 17.12 -13.63 26.50
CA ILE A 790 16.12 -13.06 27.41
C ILE A 790 15.09 -12.23 26.62
N GLY A 791 15.58 -11.44 25.67
CA GLY A 791 14.79 -10.58 24.81
C GLY A 791 15.71 -9.79 23.88
N PHE A 792 15.15 -8.75 23.25
CA PHE A 792 15.88 -7.89 22.34
C PHE A 792 15.71 -6.43 22.75
N ILE A 793 16.72 -5.62 22.45
CA ILE A 793 16.65 -4.15 22.54
C ILE A 793 17.01 -3.56 21.18
N ALA A 794 16.49 -2.38 20.87
CA ALA A 794 16.93 -1.64 19.70
C ALA A 794 17.73 -0.41 20.12
N ILE A 795 18.87 -0.19 19.48
CA ILE A 795 19.64 1.05 19.64
C ILE A 795 18.93 2.10 18.79
N ALA A 796 18.37 3.14 19.41
CA ALA A 796 17.70 4.19 18.68
C ALA A 796 18.66 5.27 18.18
N ASP A 797 19.71 5.56 18.97
CA ASP A 797 20.69 6.60 18.69
C ASP A 797 21.94 6.36 19.53
N VAL A 798 23.09 6.81 19.03
CA VAL A 798 24.40 6.71 19.68
C VAL A 798 25.03 8.11 19.73
N ASP A 799 25.13 8.66 20.93
CA ASP A 799 25.76 9.96 21.18
C ASP A 799 27.20 9.72 21.65
N GLU A 800 28.14 9.76 20.71
CA GLU A 800 29.57 9.53 20.97
C GLU A 800 30.17 10.64 21.84
N ASP A 801 29.77 11.89 21.63
CA ASP A 801 30.24 13.06 22.38
C ASP A 801 29.88 12.96 23.87
N ARG A 802 28.65 12.53 24.16
CA ARG A 802 28.18 12.32 25.54
C ARG A 802 28.46 10.93 26.07
N ARG A 803 28.98 10.01 25.25
CA ARG A 803 29.17 8.59 25.54
C ARG A 803 27.91 7.92 26.07
N ARG A 804 26.78 8.14 25.38
CA ARG A 804 25.48 7.58 25.76
C ARG A 804 24.76 6.90 24.61
N LEU A 805 24.13 5.77 24.91
CA LEU A 805 23.19 5.08 24.03
C LEU A 805 21.76 5.47 24.37
N LYS A 806 20.95 5.73 23.36
CA LYS A 806 19.49 5.75 23.51
C LYS A 806 18.98 4.39 23.06
N VAL A 807 18.40 3.62 23.97
CA VAL A 807 17.91 2.26 23.68
C VAL A 807 16.39 2.19 23.85
N LEU A 808 15.74 1.42 22.98
CA LEU A 808 14.35 1.04 23.09
C LEU A 808 14.28 -0.39 23.65
N SER A 809 13.64 -0.54 24.81
CA SER A 809 13.42 -1.82 25.48
C SER A 809 11.94 -2.20 25.41
N PRO A 810 11.59 -3.49 25.23
CA PRO A 810 10.20 -3.94 25.27
C PRO A 810 9.57 -3.81 26.67
N THR A 811 10.39 -3.61 27.71
CA THR A 811 9.94 -3.44 29.10
C THR A 811 10.52 -2.16 29.72
N SER A 812 9.78 -1.57 30.66
CA SER A 812 10.17 -0.34 31.38
C SER A 812 11.20 -0.56 32.50
N GLY A 813 11.64 -1.80 32.72
CA GLY A 813 12.70 -2.11 33.69
C GLY A 813 14.06 -1.62 33.19
N ARG A 814 14.95 -1.24 34.11
CA ARG A 814 16.34 -0.92 33.76
C ARG A 814 17.00 -2.13 33.09
N LEU A 815 17.74 -1.90 32.02
CA LEU A 815 18.60 -2.92 31.44
C LEU A 815 19.58 -3.40 32.51
N GLY A 816 19.58 -4.70 32.80
CA GLY A 816 20.49 -5.30 33.77
C GLY A 816 21.92 -5.40 33.22
N ASN A 817 22.84 -5.90 34.05
CA ASN A 817 24.22 -6.20 33.63
C ASN A 817 24.29 -7.53 32.84
N GLN A 818 23.53 -7.62 31.75
CA GLN A 818 23.52 -8.76 30.83
C GLN A 818 24.32 -8.40 29.58
N PRO A 819 25.09 -9.35 29.01
CA PRO A 819 25.80 -9.12 27.77
C PRO A 819 24.82 -8.97 26.60
N LEU A 820 25.05 -7.93 25.79
CA LEU A 820 24.34 -7.69 24.55
C LEU A 820 25.15 -8.24 23.39
N VAL A 821 24.51 -8.93 22.45
CA VAL A 821 25.17 -9.44 21.23
C VAL A 821 24.63 -8.70 20.02
N TRP A 822 25.55 -8.05 19.30
CA TRP A 822 25.33 -7.42 18.01
C TRP A 822 25.71 -8.41 16.91
N GLY A 823 24.70 -8.97 16.24
CA GLY A 823 24.89 -9.82 15.06
C GLY A 823 24.99 -9.00 13.78
N ARG A 824 25.16 -9.69 12.66
CA ARG A 824 25.17 -9.08 11.31
C ARG A 824 23.81 -9.08 10.65
N TRP A 825 22.83 -9.76 11.25
CA TRP A 825 21.53 -9.95 10.67
C TRP A 825 20.45 -10.13 11.75
N PRO A 826 19.23 -9.59 11.55
CA PRO A 826 18.82 -8.74 10.42
C PRO A 826 19.41 -7.33 10.49
N GLU A 827 19.76 -6.77 9.33
CA GLU A 827 20.26 -5.39 9.21
C GLU A 827 19.15 -4.36 9.51
N PRO A 828 19.50 -3.13 9.96
CA PRO A 828 18.53 -2.12 10.32
C PRO A 828 18.00 -1.41 9.06
N TYR A 829 16.78 -1.78 8.64
CA TYR A 829 16.06 -1.11 7.54
C TYR A 829 14.96 -0.15 8.02
N ILE A 830 14.77 -0.07 9.34
CA ILE A 830 13.67 0.67 9.98
C ILE A 830 14.21 1.48 11.15
N ASN A 831 13.92 2.79 11.13
CA ASN A 831 14.01 3.60 12.34
C ASN A 831 12.76 3.34 13.19
N LEU A 832 12.93 2.76 14.38
CA LEU A 832 11.82 2.45 15.28
C LEU A 832 11.30 3.67 16.05
N LEU A 833 12.01 4.80 16.04
CA LEU A 833 11.65 6.03 16.76
C LEU A 833 11.40 7.24 15.84
N GLY A 834 11.36 7.06 14.52
CA GLY A 834 11.12 8.10 13.52
C GLY A 834 10.25 7.60 12.39
#